data_AF-A0A9J5Y545-F1
#
_entry.id   AF-A0A9J5Y545-F1
#
_cell.length_a   1.000
_cell.length_b   1.000
_cell.length_c   1.000
_cell.angle_alpha   90.00
_cell.angle_beta   90.00
_cell.angle_gamma   90.00
#
_symmetry.space_group_name_H-M   'P 1'
#
loop_
_entity.id
_entity.type
_entity.pdbx_description
1 polymer ?
#
loop_
_entity_poly.entity_id
_entity_poly.type
_entity_poly.pdbx_seq_one_letter_code
_entity_poly.pdbx_strand_id
1 'polypeptide(L)'
;MESKSLTKIKILSKNIIKSFPTSNHVNDVDHPKIYKLSFFDQIALQMHVPCVLFYPIKYSTFPIHEQLEQSLSKLLTHVYPASGRFASDGQSINCHDEGVLYIKAKVDSQFCDFLKDAQKDIDLALNFFPKIDRSVSNLSITPLVVVQVTEFACGMGLALSVSAEHAVIDGFTALKFIYEWSKVSKMGINIHSDKINCFTFDDFGTIFPPTSDNHLLKRVKPPKDDHYHDLPEMVARRFVINQSVISKLRENVGVVYFRPSRVELAIAFLWKALINVYRRKNNGRLRPCLLSVPVNLRGKVDSPRYENSFGNFALEVPIKFIPGETGMELQEILLLIKDVIQKTNESFVKSSDDIYSLASKFHEEIQEWEENEQVDLCMASSLCRFPINEADFGWGKPCLLSFGLRRSDMFWLYDTQCGTEIIVQADLKKDYMDMFECDNDALTKINILSKDIIRSFPTSNHDNHVDHPKNYKLSFFDQSALQMHVRCVLFYPIKYSTFPKISIIHEQLEQSLSKILTHAYRASGRFASDGQSINCHDEVQVTEFTCGTGLALSMSTEHAVIDGFTALKFIYEWSKVSKMGINIHSDKINCFTFDDFCTIFPPTSDNDLLKRVKPPRDDHYHDFAQMVVRRFVINQSVISKLRKNVGVIYFKPSRVELVIAFLWRTLINISQRKNNGRLRPCLLSVPVNLCGKIDFPKYENSFGNFALEVPVKFISGETGMELQDILLLIKDVIQKNQCIICEIK
;
A
#
# COMPACT_ATOMS: atom_id res chain seq x y z
N MET A 1 3.27 -17.12 -35.57
CA MET A 1 2.82 -16.73 -34.21
C MET A 1 2.71 -18.00 -33.41
N GLU A 2 3.78 -18.36 -32.71
CA GLU A 2 3.76 -19.51 -31.79
C GLU A 2 2.80 -19.20 -30.64
N SER A 3 1.86 -20.11 -30.41
CA SER A 3 0.99 -20.16 -29.25
C SER A 3 1.83 -19.99 -27.98
N LYS A 4 1.62 -18.89 -27.22
CA LYS A 4 2.18 -18.72 -25.87
C LYS A 4 1.74 -19.94 -25.05
N SER A 5 2.67 -20.85 -24.73
CA SER A 5 2.32 -22.06 -23.98
C SER A 5 1.72 -21.65 -22.64
N LEU A 6 0.44 -21.95 -22.41
CA LEU A 6 -0.16 -21.84 -21.09
C LEU A 6 0.68 -22.64 -20.10
N THR A 7 1.25 -21.97 -19.11
CA THR A 7 2.00 -22.64 -18.04
C THR A 7 1.05 -23.54 -17.27
N LYS A 8 1.09 -24.85 -17.52
CA LYS A 8 0.12 -25.79 -16.98
C LYS A 8 0.41 -26.03 -15.49
N ILE A 9 -0.50 -25.57 -14.63
CA ILE A 9 -0.46 -25.89 -13.20
C ILE A 9 -0.84 -27.35 -13.00
N LYS A 10 0.04 -28.12 -12.35
CA LYS A 10 -0.18 -29.53 -11.99
C LYS A 10 -0.64 -29.62 -10.55
N ILE A 11 -1.86 -30.10 -10.33
CA ILE A 11 -2.36 -30.42 -8.99
C ILE A 11 -1.64 -31.68 -8.49
N LEU A 12 -1.10 -31.61 -7.28
CA LEU A 12 -0.40 -32.69 -6.60
C LEU A 12 -1.31 -33.44 -5.62
N SER A 13 -2.06 -32.69 -4.80
CA SER A 13 -3.02 -33.26 -3.85
C SER A 13 -4.14 -32.29 -3.51
N LYS A 14 -5.24 -32.82 -2.98
CA LYS A 14 -6.36 -32.08 -2.40
C LYS A 14 -6.63 -32.66 -1.02
N ASN A 15 -6.50 -31.83 0.01
CA ASN A 15 -6.66 -32.20 1.42
C ASN A 15 -7.78 -31.36 2.04
N ILE A 16 -8.40 -31.87 3.09
CA ILE A 16 -9.35 -31.10 3.90
C ILE A 16 -8.66 -30.73 5.22
N ILE A 17 -8.56 -29.44 5.49
CA ILE A 17 -7.96 -28.92 6.72
C ILE A 17 -9.07 -28.53 7.69
N LYS A 18 -9.11 -29.23 8.81
CA LYS A 18 -10.06 -29.02 9.91
C LYS A 18 -9.44 -28.19 11.02
N SER A 19 -10.25 -27.70 11.93
CA SER A 19 -9.77 -27.04 13.14
C SER A 19 -8.89 -27.99 13.98
N PHE A 20 -7.92 -27.43 14.69
CA PHE A 20 -6.99 -28.22 15.51
C PHE A 20 -7.77 -28.88 16.66
N PRO A 21 -7.59 -30.18 16.97
CA PRO A 21 -8.32 -30.82 18.06
C PRO A 21 -7.99 -30.12 19.38
N THR A 22 -8.99 -29.59 20.08
CA THR A 22 -8.85 -29.11 21.46
C THR A 22 -8.46 -30.31 22.32
N SER A 23 -7.17 -30.45 22.64
CA SER A 23 -6.70 -31.55 23.45
C SER A 23 -7.26 -31.44 24.88
N ASN A 24 -8.29 -32.22 25.20
CA ASN A 24 -8.72 -32.79 26.50
C ASN A 24 -8.59 -32.01 27.83
N HIS A 25 -8.16 -30.75 27.89
CA HIS A 25 -8.11 -29.99 29.13
C HIS A 25 -8.40 -28.51 28.92
N VAL A 26 -9.55 -28.12 29.48
CA VAL A 26 -10.02 -26.78 29.84
C VAL A 26 -10.63 -25.96 28.70
N ASN A 27 -11.97 -26.02 28.68
CA ASN A 27 -12.93 -25.24 27.89
C ASN A 27 -12.97 -25.59 26.39
N ASP A 28 -13.76 -26.60 26.05
CA ASP A 28 -14.45 -26.60 24.75
C ASP A 28 -15.11 -25.23 24.61
N VAL A 29 -14.62 -24.41 23.68
CA VAL A 29 -15.39 -23.27 23.23
C VAL A 29 -16.53 -23.91 22.44
N ASP A 30 -17.70 -24.06 23.07
CA ASP A 30 -18.94 -24.48 22.42
C ASP A 30 -19.27 -23.44 21.34
N HIS A 31 -18.67 -23.60 20.16
CA HIS A 31 -19.00 -22.78 19.01
C HIS A 31 -20.44 -23.11 18.60
N PRO A 32 -21.25 -22.10 18.24
CA PRO A 32 -22.56 -22.35 17.68
C PRO A 32 -22.45 -23.33 16.51
N LYS A 33 -23.24 -24.40 16.55
CA LYS A 33 -23.30 -25.38 15.45
C LYS A 33 -23.88 -24.80 14.17
N ILE A 34 -24.54 -23.65 14.26
CA ILE A 34 -25.22 -22.97 13.16
C ILE A 34 -24.81 -21.50 13.16
N TYR A 35 -24.34 -21.01 12.02
CA TYR A 35 -24.16 -19.59 11.74
C TYR A 35 -25.31 -19.11 10.83
N LYS A 36 -26.15 -18.20 11.30
CA LYS A 36 -27.29 -17.67 10.55
C LYS A 36 -26.83 -16.62 9.55
N LEU A 37 -27.25 -16.76 8.29
CA LEU A 37 -26.99 -15.74 7.28
C LEU A 37 -27.92 -14.55 7.49
N SER A 38 -27.38 -13.37 7.21
CA SER A 38 -28.09 -12.10 7.25
C SER A 38 -28.64 -11.70 5.88
N PHE A 39 -29.41 -10.61 5.86
CA PHE A 39 -29.81 -9.96 4.61
C PHE A 39 -28.62 -9.60 3.71
N PHE A 40 -27.49 -9.16 4.28
CA PHE A 40 -26.29 -8.83 3.52
C PHE A 40 -25.67 -10.06 2.84
N ASP A 41 -25.70 -11.20 3.52
CA ASP A 41 -25.24 -12.49 2.98
C ASP A 41 -26.15 -12.97 1.83
N GLN A 42 -27.46 -12.74 1.98
CA GLN A 42 -28.48 -13.12 0.99
C GLN A 42 -28.37 -12.34 -0.33
N ILE A 43 -28.08 -11.04 -0.26
CA ILE A 43 -27.99 -10.16 -1.44
C ILE A 43 -26.62 -10.19 -2.13
N ALA A 44 -25.59 -10.70 -1.44
CA ALA A 44 -24.24 -10.83 -1.98
C ALA A 44 -24.18 -11.78 -3.19
N LEU A 45 -23.14 -11.63 -4.00
CA LEU A 45 -22.91 -12.49 -5.16
C LEU A 45 -22.65 -13.93 -4.72
N GLN A 46 -23.38 -14.86 -5.29
CA GLN A 46 -23.24 -16.29 -5.05
C GLN A 46 -22.11 -16.87 -5.90
N MET A 47 -20.88 -16.58 -5.50
CA MET A 47 -19.70 -17.12 -6.14
C MET A 47 -18.49 -17.09 -5.22
N HIS A 48 -17.52 -17.93 -5.59
CA HIS A 48 -16.19 -17.87 -5.03
C HIS A 48 -15.42 -16.69 -5.63
N VAL A 49 -14.91 -15.81 -4.76
CA VAL A 49 -14.04 -14.70 -5.16
C VAL A 49 -12.60 -15.02 -4.76
N PRO A 50 -11.71 -15.30 -5.73
CA PRO A 50 -10.31 -15.59 -5.46
C PRO A 50 -9.45 -14.33 -5.27
N CYS A 51 -8.48 -14.45 -4.39
CA CYS A 51 -7.34 -13.57 -4.22
C CYS A 51 -6.06 -14.41 -4.34
N VAL A 52 -5.07 -13.95 -5.10
CA VAL A 52 -3.76 -14.62 -5.22
C VAL A 52 -2.66 -13.69 -4.75
N LEU A 53 -1.81 -14.21 -3.87
CA LEU A 53 -0.62 -13.57 -3.36
C LEU A 53 0.61 -14.32 -3.85
N PHE A 54 1.52 -13.62 -4.54
CA PHE A 54 2.77 -14.20 -5.02
C PHE A 54 3.94 -13.81 -4.12
N TYR A 55 4.66 -14.81 -3.63
CA TYR A 55 5.77 -14.65 -2.70
C TYR A 55 7.08 -15.10 -3.34
N PRO A 56 8.15 -14.26 -3.29
CA PRO A 56 9.49 -14.76 -3.49
C PRO A 56 9.88 -15.61 -2.28
N ILE A 57 10.13 -16.89 -2.50
CA ILE A 57 10.61 -17.79 -1.45
C ILE A 57 12.13 -17.72 -1.43
N LYS A 58 12.68 -17.01 -0.44
CA LYS A 58 14.13 -16.90 -0.27
C LYS A 58 14.67 -18.04 0.60
N TYR A 59 13.95 -18.39 1.66
CA TYR A 59 14.27 -19.45 2.61
C TYR A 59 12.98 -19.90 3.30
N SER A 60 12.76 -21.20 3.45
CA SER A 60 11.81 -21.75 4.42
C SER A 60 12.58 -22.63 5.41
N THR A 61 12.44 -22.39 6.70
CA THR A 61 13.04 -23.26 7.75
C THR A 61 12.20 -24.50 8.01
N PHE A 62 10.96 -24.54 7.52
CA PHE A 62 10.00 -25.61 7.70
C PHE A 62 9.40 -26.01 6.34
N PRO A 63 8.84 -27.23 6.21
CA PRO A 63 8.07 -27.58 5.02
C PRO A 63 6.88 -26.61 4.87
N ILE A 64 6.86 -25.81 3.79
CA ILE A 64 5.90 -24.71 3.57
C ILE A 64 4.45 -25.20 3.74
N HIS A 65 4.13 -26.33 3.13
CA HIS A 65 2.81 -26.93 3.22
C HIS A 65 2.44 -27.33 4.65
N GLU A 66 3.34 -27.97 5.40
CA GLU A 66 3.09 -28.36 6.78
C GLU A 66 2.82 -27.13 7.67
N GLN A 67 3.65 -26.09 7.54
CA GLN A 67 3.48 -24.84 8.28
C GLN A 67 2.14 -24.18 7.97
N LEU A 68 1.75 -24.12 6.69
CA LEU A 68 0.47 -23.54 6.25
C LEU A 68 -0.74 -24.33 6.74
N GLU A 69 -0.69 -25.67 6.62
CA GLU A 69 -1.77 -26.56 7.05
C GLU A 69 -1.98 -26.48 8.57
N GLN A 70 -0.91 -26.53 9.36
CA GLN A 70 -0.97 -26.43 10.82
C GLN A 70 -1.45 -25.05 11.28
N SER A 71 -0.93 -23.97 10.69
CA SER A 71 -1.35 -22.62 11.05
C SER A 71 -2.79 -22.32 10.61
N LEU A 72 -3.25 -22.91 9.51
CA LEU A 72 -4.64 -22.82 9.06
C LEU A 72 -5.56 -23.57 10.02
N SER A 73 -5.21 -24.81 10.36
CA SER A 73 -5.94 -25.62 11.34
C SER A 73 -6.08 -24.90 12.69
N LYS A 74 -5.01 -24.23 13.14
CA LYS A 74 -5.04 -23.41 14.35
C LYS A 74 -5.91 -22.17 14.21
N LEU A 75 -5.88 -21.47 13.08
CA LEU A 75 -6.73 -20.31 12.85
C LEU A 75 -8.22 -20.69 12.83
N LEU A 76 -8.57 -21.86 12.26
CA LEU A 76 -9.95 -22.30 12.12
C LEU A 76 -10.66 -22.50 13.47
N THR A 77 -9.93 -22.74 14.57
CA THR A 77 -10.52 -22.75 15.93
C THR A 77 -11.05 -21.37 16.36
N HIS A 78 -10.68 -20.29 15.66
CA HIS A 78 -11.14 -18.93 15.90
C HIS A 78 -12.08 -18.41 14.81
N VAL A 79 -12.26 -19.16 13.72
CA VAL A 79 -13.06 -18.79 12.55
C VAL A 79 -13.94 -19.95 12.10
N TYR A 80 -14.72 -20.48 13.05
CA TYR A 80 -15.49 -21.71 12.88
C TYR A 80 -16.46 -21.74 11.68
N PRO A 81 -17.12 -20.64 11.24
CA PRO A 81 -17.99 -20.72 10.07
C PRO A 81 -17.24 -21.02 8.78
N ALA A 82 -15.95 -20.64 8.68
CA ALA A 82 -15.15 -20.83 7.47
C ALA A 82 -14.90 -22.31 7.13
N SER A 83 -14.98 -23.22 8.11
CA SER A 83 -14.87 -24.67 7.89
C SER A 83 -16.22 -25.37 7.73
N GLY A 84 -17.34 -24.63 7.80
CA GLY A 84 -18.70 -25.18 7.67
C GLY A 84 -19.16 -25.39 6.23
N ARG A 85 -20.44 -25.72 6.08
CA ARG A 85 -21.14 -25.91 4.79
C ARG A 85 -22.51 -25.24 4.83
N PHE A 86 -23.05 -24.87 3.67
CA PHE A 86 -24.45 -24.44 3.61
C PHE A 86 -25.38 -25.51 4.16
N ALA A 87 -26.32 -25.11 5.00
CA ALA A 87 -27.44 -25.95 5.38
C ALA A 87 -28.41 -26.12 4.21
N SER A 88 -29.25 -27.14 4.29
CA SER A 88 -30.24 -27.45 3.24
C SER A 88 -31.30 -26.36 3.06
N ASP A 89 -31.50 -25.51 4.07
CA ASP A 89 -32.39 -24.34 3.99
C ASP A 89 -31.81 -23.22 3.11
N GLY A 90 -30.50 -23.26 2.84
CA GLY A 90 -29.75 -22.21 2.17
C GLY A 90 -29.57 -20.93 2.99
N GLN A 91 -30.16 -20.82 4.18
CA GLN A 91 -30.20 -19.60 5.02
C GLN A 91 -29.22 -19.64 6.20
N SER A 92 -28.53 -20.76 6.37
CA SER A 92 -27.57 -20.93 7.45
C SER A 92 -26.37 -21.77 7.02
N ILE A 93 -25.31 -21.69 7.81
CA ILE A 93 -24.12 -22.51 7.68
C ILE A 93 -24.10 -23.51 8.83
N ASN A 94 -24.04 -24.79 8.49
CA ASN A 94 -23.73 -25.87 9.41
C ASN A 94 -22.23 -25.82 9.73
N CYS A 95 -21.89 -25.59 10.99
CA CYS A 95 -20.51 -25.45 11.46
C CYS A 95 -20.04 -26.75 12.14
N HIS A 96 -20.03 -27.87 11.41
CA HIS A 96 -19.60 -29.18 11.94
C HIS A 96 -18.12 -29.47 11.66
N ASP A 97 -17.33 -28.44 11.36
CA ASP A 97 -15.92 -28.53 11.04
C ASP A 97 -15.61 -29.54 9.91
N GLU A 98 -16.42 -29.47 8.85
CA GLU A 98 -16.19 -30.21 7.61
C GLU A 98 -14.86 -29.83 6.94
N GLY A 99 -14.32 -28.66 7.25
CA GLY A 99 -12.97 -28.22 6.90
C GLY A 99 -12.88 -27.40 5.61
N VAL A 100 -11.72 -26.77 5.43
CA VAL A 100 -11.33 -25.97 4.26
C VAL A 100 -10.62 -26.86 3.24
N LEU A 101 -10.93 -26.70 1.95
CA LEU A 101 -10.22 -27.43 0.89
C LEU A 101 -8.85 -26.81 0.63
N TYR A 102 -7.79 -27.58 0.81
CA TYR A 102 -6.40 -27.20 0.60
C TYR A 102 -5.79 -27.97 -0.56
N ILE A 103 -5.34 -27.26 -1.59
CA ILE A 103 -4.85 -27.82 -2.83
C ILE A 103 -3.35 -27.56 -2.93
N LYS A 104 -2.56 -28.63 -3.07
CA LYS A 104 -1.13 -28.54 -3.38
C LYS A 104 -0.96 -28.60 -4.89
N ALA A 105 -0.18 -27.69 -5.44
CA ALA A 105 0.07 -27.62 -6.86
C ALA A 105 1.52 -27.24 -7.16
N LYS A 106 1.96 -27.54 -8.38
CA LYS A 106 3.27 -27.12 -8.89
C LYS A 106 3.11 -26.56 -10.30
N VAL A 107 3.90 -25.56 -10.63
CA VAL A 107 3.96 -24.97 -11.96
C VAL A 107 5.38 -25.06 -12.52
N ASP A 108 5.50 -25.51 -13.76
CA ASP A 108 6.79 -25.63 -14.45
C ASP A 108 7.19 -24.29 -15.08
N SER A 109 7.56 -23.34 -14.21
CA SER A 109 8.00 -22.01 -14.60
C SER A 109 8.92 -21.43 -13.52
N GLN A 110 9.86 -20.60 -13.97
CA GLN A 110 10.73 -19.81 -13.11
C GLN A 110 9.93 -18.64 -12.53
N PHE A 111 9.96 -18.45 -11.22
CA PHE A 111 9.16 -17.41 -10.55
C PHE A 111 9.48 -16.00 -11.07
N CYS A 112 10.76 -15.68 -11.29
CA CYS A 112 11.17 -14.37 -11.79
C CYS A 112 10.69 -14.09 -13.22
N ASP A 113 10.66 -15.11 -14.08
CA ASP A 113 10.19 -14.94 -15.46
C ASP A 113 8.67 -14.83 -15.50
N PHE A 114 7.97 -15.66 -14.73
CA PHE A 114 6.54 -15.52 -14.50
C PHE A 114 6.19 -14.11 -14.00
N LEU A 115 6.91 -13.56 -13.01
CA LEU A 115 6.62 -12.22 -12.50
C LEU A 115 6.81 -11.12 -13.56
N LYS A 116 7.83 -11.22 -14.42
CA LYS A 116 8.04 -10.26 -15.52
C LYS A 116 6.85 -10.30 -16.48
N ASP A 117 6.36 -11.49 -16.79
CA ASP A 117 5.24 -11.67 -17.71
C ASP A 117 3.93 -11.24 -17.06
N ALA A 118 3.67 -11.65 -15.81
CA ALA A 118 2.45 -11.32 -15.06
C ALA A 118 2.33 -9.83 -14.72
N GLN A 119 3.45 -9.10 -14.64
CA GLN A 119 3.42 -7.63 -14.53
C GLN A 119 2.96 -6.95 -15.82
N LYS A 120 3.20 -7.57 -16.98
CA LYS A 120 2.74 -7.08 -18.29
C LYS A 120 1.32 -7.54 -18.60
N ASP A 121 1.02 -8.78 -18.23
CA ASP A 121 -0.21 -9.48 -18.51
C ASP A 121 -0.72 -10.14 -17.23
N ILE A 122 -1.48 -9.38 -16.44
CA ILE A 122 -1.99 -9.85 -15.15
C ILE A 122 -3.00 -11.01 -15.32
N ASP A 123 -3.49 -11.26 -16.54
CA ASP A 123 -4.31 -12.45 -16.83
C ASP A 123 -3.56 -13.75 -16.54
N LEU A 124 -2.22 -13.74 -16.61
CA LEU A 124 -1.39 -14.88 -16.22
C LEU A 124 -1.52 -15.24 -14.74
N ALA A 125 -1.74 -14.25 -13.87
CA ALA A 125 -1.94 -14.48 -12.44
C ALA A 125 -3.27 -15.20 -12.15
N LEU A 126 -4.27 -15.05 -13.02
CA LEU A 126 -5.60 -15.66 -12.87
C LEU A 126 -5.55 -17.18 -13.06
N ASN A 127 -4.56 -17.70 -13.79
CA ASN A 127 -4.36 -19.14 -13.94
C ASN A 127 -4.14 -19.85 -12.59
N PHE A 128 -3.74 -19.12 -11.55
CA PHE A 128 -3.50 -19.63 -10.20
C PHE A 128 -4.75 -19.70 -9.33
N PHE A 129 -5.91 -19.27 -9.83
CA PHE A 129 -7.17 -19.43 -9.12
C PHE A 129 -7.56 -20.91 -9.01
N PRO A 130 -8.04 -21.37 -7.85
CA PRO A 130 -8.55 -22.73 -7.72
C PRO A 130 -9.76 -22.90 -8.64
N LYS A 131 -9.75 -23.95 -9.46
CA LYS A 131 -10.94 -24.38 -10.20
C LYS A 131 -11.86 -25.11 -9.22
N ILE A 132 -13.00 -24.50 -8.93
CA ILE A 132 -13.98 -25.03 -7.99
C ILE A 132 -15.17 -25.53 -8.80
N ASP A 133 -15.41 -26.84 -8.73
CA ASP A 133 -16.64 -27.43 -9.26
C ASP A 133 -17.77 -27.09 -8.28
N ARG A 134 -18.31 -25.88 -8.40
CA ARG A 134 -19.49 -25.46 -7.64
C ARG A 134 -20.67 -26.27 -8.13
N SER A 135 -21.03 -27.31 -7.39
CA SER A 135 -22.28 -28.01 -7.64
C SER A 135 -23.44 -27.11 -7.26
N VAL A 136 -23.99 -26.44 -8.28
CA VAL A 136 -25.16 -25.58 -8.15
C VAL A 136 -26.37 -26.36 -7.59
N SER A 137 -26.41 -27.68 -7.80
CA SER A 137 -27.44 -28.57 -7.28
C SER A 137 -27.19 -29.06 -5.85
N ASN A 138 -26.00 -28.86 -5.26
CA ASN A 138 -25.72 -29.25 -3.89
C ASN A 138 -24.68 -28.34 -3.20
N LEU A 139 -25.15 -27.21 -2.65
CA LEU A 139 -24.31 -26.28 -1.90
C LEU A 139 -23.77 -26.88 -0.58
N SER A 140 -24.43 -27.90 -0.02
CA SER A 140 -24.05 -28.52 1.26
C SER A 140 -22.73 -29.29 1.23
N ILE A 141 -22.20 -29.60 0.04
CA ILE A 141 -20.89 -30.24 -0.13
C ILE A 141 -19.78 -29.26 -0.52
N THR A 142 -20.14 -28.04 -0.92
CA THR A 142 -19.19 -27.05 -1.44
C THR A 142 -18.44 -26.38 -0.29
N PRO A 143 -17.09 -26.44 -0.24
CA PRO A 143 -16.32 -25.75 0.79
C PRO A 143 -16.45 -24.23 0.68
N LEU A 144 -16.68 -23.54 1.79
CA LEU A 144 -16.81 -22.07 1.81
C LEU A 144 -15.47 -21.36 1.56
N VAL A 145 -14.36 -22.00 1.90
CA VAL A 145 -13.01 -21.51 1.63
C VAL A 145 -12.22 -22.59 0.92
N VAL A 146 -11.51 -22.19 -0.12
CA VAL A 146 -10.56 -23.02 -0.87
C VAL A 146 -9.22 -22.31 -0.92
N VAL A 147 -8.17 -23.03 -0.53
CA VAL A 147 -6.79 -22.56 -0.56
C VAL A 147 -6.04 -23.39 -1.60
N GLN A 148 -5.35 -22.73 -2.53
CA GLN A 148 -4.41 -23.38 -3.44
C GLN A 148 -3.02 -22.80 -3.26
N VAL A 149 -2.06 -23.69 -3.03
CA VAL A 149 -0.65 -23.35 -2.86
C VAL A 149 0.11 -23.95 -4.03
N THR A 150 0.62 -23.07 -4.90
CA THR A 150 1.33 -23.47 -6.12
C THR A 150 2.80 -23.13 -6.00
N GLU A 151 3.65 -24.14 -5.98
CA GLU A 151 5.11 -23.99 -5.97
C GLU A 151 5.64 -23.83 -7.39
N PHE A 152 6.60 -22.92 -7.57
CA PHE A 152 7.31 -22.76 -8.84
C PHE A 152 8.48 -23.76 -8.94
N ALA A 153 8.83 -24.19 -10.16
CA ALA A 153 9.81 -25.25 -10.39
C ALA A 153 11.17 -25.02 -9.70
N CYS A 154 11.60 -23.77 -9.57
CA CYS A 154 12.83 -23.36 -8.92
C CYS A 154 12.83 -23.45 -7.39
N GLY A 155 11.68 -23.67 -6.74
CA GLY A 155 11.54 -23.56 -5.28
C GLY A 155 11.65 -22.12 -4.73
N MET A 156 12.04 -21.15 -5.56
CA MET A 156 12.23 -19.74 -5.19
C MET A 156 10.96 -18.89 -5.24
N GLY A 157 9.78 -19.50 -5.39
CA GLY A 157 8.52 -18.77 -5.53
C GLY A 157 7.30 -19.59 -5.17
N LEU A 158 6.28 -18.91 -4.65
CA LEU A 158 5.00 -19.48 -4.24
C LEU A 158 3.85 -18.58 -4.69
N ALA A 159 2.81 -19.17 -5.25
CA ALA A 159 1.51 -18.51 -5.37
C ALA A 159 0.55 -19.09 -4.34
N LEU A 160 0.04 -18.25 -3.44
CA LEU A 160 -0.98 -18.58 -2.47
C LEU A 160 -2.31 -17.99 -2.95
N SER A 161 -3.21 -18.83 -3.42
CA SER A 161 -4.59 -18.45 -3.75
C SER A 161 -5.53 -18.80 -2.61
N VAL A 162 -6.36 -17.85 -2.21
CA VAL A 162 -7.48 -18.07 -1.29
C VAL A 162 -8.75 -17.61 -1.99
N SER A 163 -9.71 -18.51 -2.08
CA SER A 163 -11.01 -18.26 -2.68
C SER A 163 -12.10 -18.52 -1.65
N ALA A 164 -12.97 -17.54 -1.43
CA ALA A 164 -14.01 -17.59 -0.42
C ALA A 164 -15.39 -17.38 -1.06
N GLU A 165 -16.40 -18.08 -0.54
CA GLU A 165 -17.80 -17.91 -0.96
C GLU A 165 -18.32 -16.54 -0.49
N HIS A 166 -18.58 -15.65 -1.45
CA HIS A 166 -18.95 -14.27 -1.15
C HIS A 166 -20.33 -14.14 -0.49
N ALA A 167 -21.23 -15.12 -0.66
CA ALA A 167 -22.48 -15.19 0.09
C ALA A 167 -22.29 -15.36 1.61
N VAL A 168 -21.08 -15.60 2.10
CA VAL A 168 -20.78 -15.71 3.55
C VAL A 168 -19.62 -14.80 3.96
N ILE A 169 -18.67 -14.53 3.06
CA ILE A 169 -17.40 -13.87 3.38
C ILE A 169 -17.22 -12.66 2.47
N ASP A 170 -17.42 -11.45 3.01
CA ASP A 170 -17.10 -10.23 2.28
C ASP A 170 -15.58 -10.00 2.14
N GLY A 171 -15.21 -8.99 1.35
CA GLY A 171 -13.81 -8.61 1.16
C GLY A 171 -13.08 -8.24 2.44
N PHE A 172 -13.75 -7.69 3.46
CA PHE A 172 -13.12 -7.41 4.75
C PHE A 172 -12.75 -8.71 5.47
N THR A 173 -13.72 -9.63 5.58
CA THR A 173 -13.53 -10.91 6.24
C THR A 173 -12.49 -11.77 5.50
N ALA A 174 -12.52 -11.82 4.17
CA ALA A 174 -11.53 -12.57 3.38
C ALA A 174 -10.10 -12.05 3.58
N LEU A 175 -9.88 -10.74 3.43
CA LEU A 175 -8.53 -10.16 3.56
C LEU A 175 -8.01 -10.22 5.00
N LYS A 176 -8.89 -10.02 5.98
CA LYS A 176 -8.53 -10.17 7.39
C LYS A 176 -8.20 -11.62 7.74
N PHE A 177 -8.95 -12.59 7.21
CA PHE A 177 -8.66 -14.02 7.37
C PHE A 177 -7.24 -14.35 6.88
N ILE A 178 -6.86 -13.91 5.67
CA ILE A 178 -5.51 -14.13 5.12
C ILE A 178 -4.45 -13.45 5.99
N TYR A 179 -4.70 -12.22 6.42
CA TYR A 179 -3.75 -11.48 7.25
C TYR A 179 -3.54 -12.13 8.62
N GLU A 180 -4.60 -12.51 9.32
CA GLU A 180 -4.47 -13.19 10.62
C GLU A 180 -3.86 -14.60 10.45
N TRP A 181 -4.20 -15.32 9.39
CA TRP A 181 -3.56 -16.59 9.05
C TRP A 181 -2.04 -16.44 8.92
N SER A 182 -1.59 -15.38 8.24
CA SER A 182 -0.16 -15.09 8.08
C SER A 182 0.55 -14.87 9.42
N LYS A 183 -0.10 -14.18 10.37
CA LYS A 183 0.44 -13.98 11.72
C LYS A 183 0.56 -15.29 12.48
N VAL A 184 -0.49 -16.12 12.47
CA VAL A 184 -0.48 -17.43 13.11
C VAL A 184 0.64 -18.29 12.51
N SER A 185 0.78 -18.27 11.18
CA SER A 185 1.85 -19.00 10.48
C SER A 185 3.25 -18.53 10.88
N LYS A 186 3.46 -17.21 10.98
CA LYS A 186 4.75 -16.60 11.32
C LYS A 186 5.14 -16.77 12.80
N MET A 187 4.16 -16.76 13.70
CA MET A 187 4.40 -16.91 15.14
C MET A 187 4.56 -18.38 15.57
N GLY A 188 4.12 -19.33 14.72
CA GLY A 188 4.22 -20.76 14.96
C GLY A 188 3.08 -21.33 15.82
N ILE A 189 2.97 -22.66 15.86
CA ILE A 189 1.86 -23.40 16.50
C ILE A 189 1.72 -23.09 17.99
N ASN A 190 2.82 -22.71 18.65
CA ASN A 190 2.87 -22.38 20.08
C ASN A 190 2.30 -21.00 20.42
N ILE A 191 1.76 -20.25 19.44
CA ILE A 191 1.04 -19.02 19.74
C ILE A 191 -0.14 -19.33 20.67
N HIS A 192 -0.20 -18.63 21.79
CA HIS A 192 -1.30 -18.77 22.73
C HIS A 192 -2.61 -18.23 22.10
N SER A 193 -3.71 -18.94 22.37
CA SER A 193 -5.04 -18.69 21.81
C SER A 193 -5.54 -17.25 22.05
N ASP A 194 -5.20 -16.67 23.20
CA ASP A 194 -5.53 -15.30 23.60
C ASP A 194 -4.87 -14.22 22.72
N LYS A 195 -3.83 -14.57 21.97
CA LYS A 195 -3.14 -13.67 21.03
C LYS A 195 -3.74 -13.72 19.62
N ILE A 196 -4.64 -14.65 19.34
CA ILE A 196 -5.34 -14.78 18.05
C ILE A 196 -6.65 -13.99 18.13
N ASN A 197 -6.57 -12.68 17.87
CA ASN A 197 -7.73 -11.78 17.83
C ASN A 197 -8.24 -11.62 16.38
N CYS A 198 -9.07 -12.57 15.92
CA CYS A 198 -9.54 -12.61 14.53
C CYS A 198 -10.88 -11.90 14.32
N PHE A 199 -11.99 -12.52 14.72
CA PHE A 199 -13.33 -12.04 14.44
C PHE A 199 -14.24 -12.07 15.67
N THR A 200 -15.23 -11.18 15.68
CA THR A 200 -16.43 -11.31 16.53
C THR A 200 -17.53 -11.97 15.72
N PHE A 201 -18.37 -12.76 16.39
CA PHE A 201 -19.52 -13.42 15.77
C PHE A 201 -20.79 -12.77 16.28
N ASP A 202 -21.10 -11.61 15.70
CA ASP A 202 -22.34 -10.90 15.97
C ASP A 202 -23.50 -11.61 15.25
N ASP A 203 -24.67 -11.65 15.88
CA ASP A 203 -25.85 -12.35 15.36
C ASP A 203 -26.55 -11.54 14.26
N PHE A 204 -25.83 -11.28 13.16
CA PHE A 204 -26.33 -10.50 12.03
C PHE A 204 -27.55 -11.15 11.38
N GLY A 205 -27.69 -12.48 11.44
CA GLY A 205 -28.90 -13.17 10.96
C GLY A 205 -30.16 -12.85 11.78
N THR A 206 -30.02 -12.41 13.03
CA THR A 206 -31.17 -11.91 13.82
C THR A 206 -31.30 -10.39 13.72
N ILE A 207 -30.19 -9.64 13.67
CA ILE A 207 -30.19 -8.17 13.58
C ILE A 207 -30.69 -7.69 12.21
N PHE A 208 -30.27 -8.38 11.15
CA PHE A 208 -30.62 -8.10 9.76
C PHE A 208 -31.16 -9.40 9.15
N PRO A 209 -32.38 -9.81 9.50
CA PRO A 209 -32.92 -11.09 9.09
C PRO A 209 -33.04 -11.19 7.56
N PRO A 210 -32.74 -12.36 6.98
CA PRO A 210 -32.95 -12.56 5.55
C PRO A 210 -34.44 -12.43 5.20
N THR A 211 -34.75 -12.01 3.97
CA THR A 211 -36.13 -11.95 3.49
C THR A 211 -36.70 -13.36 3.30
N SER A 212 -38.02 -13.50 3.48
CA SER A 212 -38.75 -14.77 3.30
C SER A 212 -38.72 -15.29 1.86
N ASP A 213 -38.42 -14.42 0.90
CA ASP A 213 -38.11 -14.84 -0.45
C ASP A 213 -36.75 -15.51 -0.48
N ASN A 214 -36.74 -16.82 -0.71
CA ASN A 214 -35.55 -17.67 -0.73
C ASN A 214 -34.66 -17.37 -1.97
N HIS A 215 -34.17 -16.13 -2.09
CA HIS A 215 -33.32 -15.62 -3.17
C HIS A 215 -32.05 -16.45 -3.34
N LEU A 216 -31.58 -17.10 -2.26
CA LEU A 216 -30.44 -18.00 -2.31
C LEU A 216 -30.66 -19.18 -3.27
N LEU A 217 -31.89 -19.71 -3.35
CA LEU A 217 -32.28 -20.76 -4.30
C LEU A 217 -32.77 -20.20 -5.65
N LYS A 218 -33.32 -18.97 -5.70
CA LYS A 218 -33.85 -18.36 -6.94
C LYS A 218 -32.76 -17.75 -7.85
N ARG A 219 -31.62 -17.29 -7.29
CA ARG A 219 -30.47 -16.74 -8.06
C ARG A 219 -29.57 -17.83 -8.67
N VAL A 220 -29.76 -19.07 -8.25
CA VAL A 220 -29.36 -20.26 -8.98
C VAL A 220 -30.29 -20.42 -10.20
N LYS A 221 -30.30 -19.44 -11.11
CA LYS A 221 -30.51 -19.81 -12.50
C LYS A 221 -29.19 -20.50 -12.88
N PRO A 222 -29.18 -21.77 -13.31
CA PRO A 222 -28.01 -22.27 -14.01
C PRO A 222 -27.67 -21.22 -15.07
N PRO A 223 -26.38 -20.89 -15.33
CA PRO A 223 -26.07 -20.25 -16.61
C PRO A 223 -26.81 -21.10 -17.63
N LYS A 224 -27.74 -20.51 -18.41
CA LYS A 224 -28.51 -21.28 -19.38
C LYS A 224 -27.49 -22.16 -20.12
N ASP A 225 -27.57 -23.46 -19.87
CA ASP A 225 -26.67 -24.44 -20.46
C ASP A 225 -26.77 -24.22 -21.97
N ASP A 226 -25.70 -23.67 -22.55
CA ASP A 226 -25.33 -23.53 -23.98
C ASP A 226 -24.63 -22.20 -24.34
N HIS A 227 -24.59 -21.18 -23.47
CA HIS A 227 -24.03 -19.86 -23.84
C HIS A 227 -22.76 -19.42 -23.08
N TYR A 228 -21.94 -20.34 -22.56
CA TYR A 228 -20.58 -19.97 -22.11
C TYR A 228 -19.73 -19.38 -23.25
N HIS A 229 -20.11 -19.64 -24.50
CA HIS A 229 -19.49 -19.08 -25.70
C HIS A 229 -19.91 -17.63 -26.04
N ASP A 230 -20.96 -17.09 -25.39
CA ASP A 230 -21.47 -15.73 -25.68
C ASP A 230 -21.14 -14.68 -24.60
N LEU A 231 -20.45 -15.06 -23.52
CA LEU A 231 -19.95 -14.08 -22.56
C LEU A 231 -18.77 -13.32 -23.20
N PRO A 232 -18.76 -11.98 -23.13
CA PRO A 232 -17.68 -11.19 -23.71
C PRO A 232 -16.34 -11.57 -23.09
N GLU A 233 -15.31 -11.67 -23.92
CA GLU A 233 -13.94 -11.94 -23.48
C GLU A 233 -13.50 -10.82 -22.53
N MET A 234 -13.37 -11.14 -21.25
CA MET A 234 -12.86 -10.22 -20.23
C MET A 234 -11.34 -10.32 -20.18
N VAL A 235 -10.65 -9.19 -20.00
CA VAL A 235 -9.19 -9.09 -19.80
C VAL A 235 -8.89 -8.24 -18.58
N ALA A 236 -7.77 -8.53 -17.90
CA ALA A 236 -7.31 -7.74 -16.77
C ALA A 236 -6.07 -6.95 -17.14
N ARG A 237 -6.00 -5.71 -16.65
CA ARG A 237 -4.80 -4.86 -16.73
C ARG A 237 -4.53 -4.21 -15.39
N ARG A 238 -3.25 -3.97 -15.12
CA ARG A 238 -2.80 -3.35 -13.89
C ARG A 238 -2.21 -1.96 -14.19
N PHE A 239 -2.70 -0.96 -13.47
CA PHE A 239 -2.28 0.43 -13.57
C PHE A 239 -1.81 0.93 -12.19
N VAL A 240 -0.95 1.95 -12.17
CA VAL A 240 -0.51 2.60 -10.92
C VAL A 240 -0.77 4.10 -10.98
N ILE A 241 -1.61 4.56 -10.06
CA ILE A 241 -1.90 5.97 -9.85
C ILE A 241 -0.94 6.45 -8.75
N ASN A 242 0.19 6.99 -9.18
CA ASN A 242 1.23 7.50 -8.28
C ASN A 242 0.83 8.85 -7.66
N GLN A 243 1.64 9.32 -6.71
CA GLN A 243 1.37 10.56 -5.97
C GLN A 243 1.29 11.80 -6.88
N SER A 244 2.11 11.89 -7.93
CA SER A 244 2.08 13.01 -8.89
C SER A 244 0.77 13.04 -9.68
N VAL A 245 0.24 11.87 -10.07
CA VAL A 245 -1.07 11.76 -10.73
C VAL A 245 -2.18 12.23 -9.80
N ILE A 246 -2.16 11.76 -8.55
CA ILE A 246 -3.17 12.17 -7.55
C ILE A 246 -3.14 13.68 -7.32
N SER A 247 -1.95 14.30 -7.26
CA SER A 247 -1.80 15.76 -7.14
C SER A 247 -2.38 16.48 -8.36
N LYS A 248 -2.02 16.06 -9.58
CA LYS A 248 -2.58 16.63 -10.83
C LYS A 248 -4.09 16.46 -10.95
N LEU A 249 -4.64 15.31 -10.55
CA LEU A 249 -6.08 15.10 -10.52
C LEU A 249 -6.76 16.07 -9.55
N ARG A 250 -6.15 16.32 -8.39
CA ARG A 250 -6.66 17.29 -7.42
C ARG A 250 -6.62 18.72 -7.94
N GLU A 251 -5.57 19.09 -8.67
CA GLU A 251 -5.46 20.40 -9.33
C GLU A 251 -6.52 20.56 -10.43
N ASN A 252 -6.70 19.55 -11.28
CA ASN A 252 -7.67 19.57 -12.39
C ASN A 252 -9.13 19.68 -11.91
N VAL A 253 -9.45 19.13 -10.74
CA VAL A 253 -10.79 19.25 -10.13
C VAL A 253 -11.06 20.67 -9.65
N GLY A 254 -10.01 21.47 -9.38
CA GLY A 254 -10.15 22.82 -8.87
C GLY A 254 -10.67 22.87 -7.42
N VAL A 255 -11.35 23.97 -7.08
CA VAL A 255 -11.90 24.18 -5.75
C VAL A 255 -13.25 23.48 -5.63
N VAL A 256 -13.34 22.53 -4.70
CA VAL A 256 -14.57 21.86 -4.27
C VAL A 256 -14.79 22.11 -2.77
N TYR A 257 -16.03 21.97 -2.30
CA TYR A 257 -16.41 22.25 -0.91
C TYR A 257 -15.83 21.26 0.12
N PHE A 258 -15.14 20.21 -0.33
CA PHE A 258 -14.50 19.18 0.49
C PHE A 258 -13.09 18.88 -0.03
N ARG A 259 -12.31 18.10 0.72
CA ARG A 259 -11.01 17.61 0.23
C ARG A 259 -11.16 16.18 -0.31
N PRO A 260 -11.06 15.96 -1.63
CA PRO A 260 -11.18 14.62 -2.20
C PRO A 260 -10.07 13.68 -1.70
N SER A 261 -10.48 12.49 -1.27
CA SER A 261 -9.55 11.40 -0.99
C SER A 261 -8.95 10.86 -2.29
N ARG A 262 -7.79 10.21 -2.19
CA ARG A 262 -7.14 9.59 -3.35
C ARG A 262 -7.99 8.49 -4.00
N VAL A 263 -8.82 7.79 -3.22
CA VAL A 263 -9.73 6.75 -3.73
C VAL A 263 -10.90 7.38 -4.47
N GLU A 264 -11.54 8.42 -3.91
CA GLU A 264 -12.62 9.15 -4.60
C GLU A 264 -12.13 9.74 -5.93
N LEU A 265 -10.93 10.35 -5.96
CA LEU A 265 -10.33 10.87 -7.19
C LEU A 265 -10.03 9.76 -8.20
N ALA A 266 -9.47 8.63 -7.76
CA ALA A 266 -9.16 7.52 -8.64
C ALA A 266 -10.43 6.92 -9.26
N ILE A 267 -11.47 6.65 -8.44
CA ILE A 267 -12.73 6.10 -8.93
C ILE A 267 -13.41 7.07 -9.90
N ALA A 268 -13.50 8.36 -9.55
CA ALA A 268 -14.10 9.37 -10.43
C ALA A 268 -13.38 9.45 -11.79
N PHE A 269 -12.05 9.43 -11.76
CA PHE A 269 -11.22 9.47 -12.96
C PHE A 269 -11.40 8.22 -13.84
N LEU A 270 -11.31 7.03 -13.23
CA LEU A 270 -11.45 5.75 -13.94
C LEU A 270 -12.85 5.59 -14.52
N TRP A 271 -13.89 5.95 -13.75
CA TRP A 271 -15.27 5.85 -14.20
C TRP A 271 -15.57 6.85 -15.32
N LYS A 272 -15.09 8.11 -15.22
CA LYS A 272 -15.16 9.07 -16.33
C LYS A 272 -14.56 8.50 -17.62
N ALA A 273 -13.35 7.94 -17.52
CA ALA A 273 -12.68 7.34 -18.66
C ALA A 273 -13.48 6.17 -19.25
N LEU A 274 -14.05 5.32 -18.39
CA LEU A 274 -14.86 4.19 -18.82
C LEU A 274 -16.19 4.63 -19.47
N ILE A 275 -16.85 5.67 -18.97
CA ILE A 275 -18.04 6.27 -19.61
C ILE A 275 -17.69 6.79 -21.02
N ASN A 276 -16.50 7.38 -21.21
CA ASN A 276 -16.03 7.79 -22.53
C ASN A 276 -15.82 6.59 -23.47
N VAL A 277 -15.29 5.48 -22.96
CA VAL A 277 -15.18 4.23 -23.72
C VAL A 277 -16.57 3.71 -24.11
N TYR A 278 -17.52 3.66 -23.17
CA TYR A 278 -18.90 3.29 -23.46
C TYR A 278 -19.53 4.20 -24.53
N ARG A 279 -19.33 5.51 -24.42
CA ARG A 279 -19.79 6.48 -25.42
C ARG A 279 -19.24 6.18 -26.81
N ARG A 280 -17.94 5.91 -26.92
CA ARG A 280 -17.29 5.58 -28.21
C ARG A 280 -17.85 4.30 -28.79
N LYS A 281 -18.04 3.26 -27.95
CA LYS A 281 -18.65 1.99 -28.36
C LYS A 281 -20.09 2.18 -28.83
N ASN A 282 -20.84 3.07 -28.20
CA ASN A 282 -22.23 3.39 -28.53
C ASN A 282 -22.35 4.48 -29.61
N ASN A 283 -21.44 4.52 -30.60
CA ASN A 283 -21.45 5.46 -31.73
C ASN A 283 -21.53 6.94 -31.32
N GLY A 284 -20.85 7.31 -30.23
CA GLY A 284 -20.81 8.68 -29.71
C GLY A 284 -21.97 9.04 -28.78
N ARG A 285 -22.97 8.16 -28.60
CA ARG A 285 -24.12 8.38 -27.72
C ARG A 285 -23.76 8.08 -26.26
N LEU A 286 -23.99 9.06 -25.39
CA LEU A 286 -23.94 8.85 -23.94
C LEU A 286 -25.20 8.09 -23.49
N ARG A 287 -25.00 7.09 -22.63
CA ARG A 287 -26.06 6.29 -22.01
C ARG A 287 -26.02 6.44 -20.50
N PRO A 288 -27.13 6.17 -19.79
CA PRO A 288 -27.09 6.05 -18.35
C PRO A 288 -26.06 5.00 -17.91
N CYS A 289 -25.27 5.33 -16.90
CA CYS A 289 -24.25 4.42 -16.36
C CYS A 289 -24.47 4.23 -14.85
N LEU A 290 -24.37 2.99 -14.38
CA LEU A 290 -24.37 2.66 -12.96
C LEU A 290 -22.95 2.32 -12.51
N LEU A 291 -22.48 3.01 -11.47
CA LEU A 291 -21.32 2.61 -10.70
C LEU A 291 -21.79 2.05 -9.36
N SER A 292 -21.56 0.75 -9.12
CA SER A 292 -21.73 0.16 -7.79
C SER A 292 -20.43 0.23 -6.99
N VAL A 293 -20.50 0.79 -5.78
CA VAL A 293 -19.37 0.89 -4.85
C VAL A 293 -19.72 0.19 -3.54
N PRO A 294 -19.07 -0.94 -3.19
CA PRO A 294 -19.25 -1.57 -1.90
C PRO A 294 -18.64 -0.71 -0.79
N VAL A 295 -19.45 -0.38 0.20
CA VAL A 295 -19.09 0.40 1.37
C VAL A 295 -19.09 -0.48 2.61
N ASN A 296 -17.92 -0.70 3.19
CA ASN A 296 -17.80 -1.40 4.48
C ASN A 296 -18.52 -0.61 5.58
N LEU A 297 -19.46 -1.24 6.26
CA LEU A 297 -20.26 -0.64 7.35
C LEU A 297 -19.53 -0.72 8.70
N ARG A 298 -18.51 -1.58 8.82
CA ARG A 298 -17.68 -1.68 10.03
C ARG A 298 -16.98 -0.35 10.30
N GLY A 299 -17.16 0.17 11.52
CA GLY A 299 -16.62 1.46 11.94
C GLY A 299 -17.35 2.69 11.37
N LYS A 300 -18.48 2.50 10.67
CA LYS A 300 -19.36 3.58 10.21
C LYS A 300 -20.71 3.63 10.93
N VAL A 301 -21.15 2.50 11.47
CA VAL A 301 -22.28 2.42 12.40
C VAL A 301 -21.77 2.77 13.79
N ASP A 302 -22.55 3.50 14.60
CA ASP A 302 -22.21 4.04 15.92
C ASP A 302 -21.94 2.99 17.03
N SER A 303 -21.57 1.77 16.63
CA SER A 303 -21.18 0.70 17.53
C SER A 303 -19.78 0.18 17.17
N PRO A 304 -18.74 0.56 17.94
CA PRO A 304 -17.40 -0.05 17.86
C PRO A 304 -17.42 -1.58 17.97
N ARG A 305 -18.52 -2.16 18.47
CA ARG A 305 -18.77 -3.59 18.55
C ARG A 305 -18.54 -4.31 17.22
N TYR A 306 -18.93 -3.71 16.09
CA TYR A 306 -18.90 -4.40 14.80
C TYR A 306 -17.57 -4.30 14.04
N GLU A 307 -16.54 -3.68 14.63
CA GLU A 307 -15.26 -3.44 13.94
C GLU A 307 -14.61 -4.72 13.42
N ASN A 308 -14.86 -5.86 14.09
CA ASN A 308 -14.26 -7.15 13.77
C ASN A 308 -15.29 -8.24 13.41
N SER A 309 -16.54 -7.89 13.10
CA SER A 309 -17.58 -8.89 12.85
C SER A 309 -17.27 -9.74 11.62
N PHE A 310 -17.45 -11.05 11.75
CA PHE A 310 -17.44 -12.01 10.64
C PHE A 310 -18.72 -11.89 9.79
N GLY A 311 -18.64 -12.18 8.49
CA GLY A 311 -19.79 -12.21 7.58
C GLY A 311 -19.80 -11.06 6.57
N ASN A 312 -20.83 -10.98 5.73
CA ASN A 312 -21.06 -9.79 4.92
C ASN A 312 -21.58 -8.65 5.80
N PHE A 313 -20.86 -7.52 5.82
CA PHE A 313 -21.34 -6.29 6.45
C PHE A 313 -20.86 -5.07 5.65
N ALA A 314 -21.28 -5.05 4.39
CA ALA A 314 -21.04 -3.99 3.44
C ALA A 314 -22.34 -3.65 2.70
N LEU A 315 -22.49 -2.39 2.34
CA LEU A 315 -23.59 -1.89 1.53
C LEU A 315 -23.10 -1.58 0.12
N GLU A 316 -23.72 -2.16 -0.90
CA GLU A 316 -23.48 -1.72 -2.27
C GLU A 316 -24.23 -0.42 -2.55
N VAL A 317 -23.49 0.62 -2.90
CA VAL A 317 -24.06 1.96 -3.13
C VAL A 317 -24.18 2.21 -4.63
N PRO A 318 -25.40 2.37 -5.17
CA PRO A 318 -25.61 2.70 -6.58
C PRO A 318 -25.36 4.19 -6.84
N ILE A 319 -24.41 4.49 -7.72
CA ILE A 319 -24.11 5.85 -8.18
C ILE A 319 -24.49 5.94 -9.66
N LYS A 320 -25.46 6.80 -9.98
CA LYS A 320 -26.11 6.84 -11.30
C LYS A 320 -25.65 8.07 -12.07
N PHE A 321 -24.99 7.86 -13.20
CA PHE A 321 -24.72 8.91 -14.18
C PHE A 321 -25.87 8.93 -15.19
N ILE A 322 -26.55 10.06 -15.32
CA ILE A 322 -27.65 10.26 -16.27
C ILE A 322 -27.26 11.36 -17.26
N PRO A 323 -27.18 11.06 -18.57
CA PRO A 323 -26.87 12.06 -19.59
C PRO A 323 -27.85 13.23 -19.55
N GLY A 324 -27.33 14.45 -19.46
CA GLY A 324 -28.12 15.69 -19.38
C GLY A 324 -28.43 16.14 -17.95
N GLU A 325 -28.34 15.26 -16.95
CA GLU A 325 -28.45 15.63 -15.53
C GLU A 325 -27.08 15.81 -14.86
N THR A 326 -26.09 15.00 -15.24
CA THR A 326 -24.71 15.10 -14.77
C THR A 326 -23.79 15.41 -15.94
N GLY A 327 -22.95 16.43 -15.82
CA GLY A 327 -21.94 16.74 -16.82
C GLY A 327 -20.77 15.76 -16.78
N MET A 328 -20.00 15.74 -17.87
CA MET A 328 -18.87 14.83 -18.03
C MET A 328 -17.56 15.37 -17.46
N GLU A 329 -17.56 16.55 -16.84
CA GLU A 329 -16.36 17.08 -16.20
C GLU A 329 -15.96 16.24 -14.98
N LEU A 330 -14.65 16.10 -14.75
CA LEU A 330 -14.14 15.28 -13.65
C LEU A 330 -14.65 15.77 -12.28
N GLN A 331 -14.79 17.09 -12.14
CA GLN A 331 -15.33 17.71 -10.94
C GLN A 331 -16.79 17.30 -10.70
N GLU A 332 -17.63 17.26 -11.74
CA GLU A 332 -19.04 16.89 -11.62
C GLU A 332 -19.23 15.42 -11.25
N ILE A 333 -18.48 14.52 -11.90
CA ILE A 333 -18.50 13.08 -11.56
C ILE A 333 -18.02 12.85 -10.12
N LEU A 334 -17.00 13.60 -9.69
CA LEU A 334 -16.51 13.54 -8.32
C LEU A 334 -17.54 14.05 -7.30
N LEU A 335 -18.24 15.14 -7.60
CA LEU A 335 -19.33 15.65 -6.76
C LEU A 335 -20.47 14.65 -6.66
N LEU A 336 -20.88 14.04 -7.78
CA LEU A 336 -21.89 12.98 -7.80
C LEU A 336 -21.51 11.82 -6.87
N ILE A 337 -20.28 11.29 -7.00
CA ILE A 337 -19.80 10.22 -6.13
C ILE A 337 -19.80 10.67 -4.66
N LYS A 338 -19.33 11.90 -4.41
CA LYS A 338 -19.23 12.44 -3.05
C LYS A 338 -20.59 12.57 -2.38
N ASP A 339 -21.55 13.18 -3.06
CA ASP A 339 -22.88 13.49 -2.53
C ASP A 339 -23.63 12.20 -2.20
N VAL A 340 -23.59 11.21 -3.10
CA VAL A 340 -24.24 9.91 -2.88
C VAL A 340 -23.61 9.16 -1.71
N ILE A 341 -22.27 9.09 -1.64
CA ILE A 341 -21.57 8.40 -0.53
C ILE A 341 -21.80 9.14 0.80
N GLN A 342 -21.78 10.47 0.80
CA GLN A 342 -21.98 11.26 2.01
C GLN A 342 -23.40 11.09 2.54
N LYS A 343 -24.42 11.24 1.69
CA LYS A 343 -25.83 11.01 2.04
C LYS A 343 -26.06 9.60 2.60
N THR A 344 -25.38 8.61 1.99
CA THR A 344 -25.41 7.22 2.47
C THR A 344 -24.76 7.08 3.85
N ASN A 345 -23.64 7.75 4.11
CA ASN A 345 -23.01 7.71 5.45
C ASN A 345 -23.89 8.39 6.51
N GLU A 346 -24.58 9.48 6.16
CA GLU A 346 -25.49 10.20 7.08
C GLU A 346 -26.70 9.35 7.49
N SER A 347 -27.15 8.40 6.65
CA SER A 347 -28.20 7.44 7.02
C SER A 347 -27.77 6.39 8.06
N PHE A 348 -26.47 6.08 8.19
CA PHE A 348 -26.00 5.03 9.10
C PHE A 348 -26.03 5.39 10.58
N VAL A 349 -26.21 6.66 10.90
CA VAL A 349 -26.19 7.20 12.27
C VAL A 349 -27.54 7.00 12.99
N LYS A 350 -28.57 6.50 12.30
CA LYS A 350 -29.96 6.53 12.80
C LYS A 350 -30.40 5.26 13.52
N SER A 351 -30.44 4.09 12.85
CA SER A 351 -30.84 2.81 13.45
C SER A 351 -30.47 1.59 12.57
N SER A 352 -30.61 0.37 13.09
CA SER A 352 -30.47 -0.87 12.31
C SER A 352 -31.55 -1.01 11.22
N ASP A 353 -32.78 -0.56 11.51
CA ASP A 353 -33.91 -0.64 10.57
C ASP A 353 -33.68 0.29 9.38
N ASP A 354 -33.10 1.47 9.61
CA ASP A 354 -32.70 2.40 8.54
C ASP A 354 -31.62 1.79 7.64
N ILE A 355 -30.64 1.09 8.23
CA ILE A 355 -29.59 0.39 7.48
C ILE A 355 -30.20 -0.72 6.61
N TYR A 356 -31.11 -1.52 7.18
CA TYR A 356 -31.80 -2.58 6.46
C TYR A 356 -32.64 -2.02 5.31
N SER A 357 -33.47 -1.01 5.58
CA SER A 357 -34.33 -0.37 4.58
C SER A 357 -33.52 0.23 3.43
N LEU A 358 -32.41 0.90 3.74
CA LEU A 358 -31.51 1.44 2.73
C LEU A 358 -30.85 0.34 1.91
N ALA A 359 -30.42 -0.75 2.55
CA ALA A 359 -29.83 -1.90 1.87
C ALA A 359 -30.82 -2.56 0.90
N SER A 360 -32.06 -2.77 1.31
CA SER A 360 -33.12 -3.30 0.44
C SER A 360 -33.38 -2.39 -0.75
N LYS A 361 -33.53 -1.08 -0.49
CA LYS A 361 -33.76 -0.09 -1.54
C LYS A 361 -32.63 -0.06 -2.56
N PHE A 362 -31.37 -0.01 -2.11
CA PHE A 362 -30.22 -0.01 -3.02
C PHE A 362 -30.10 -1.31 -3.80
N HIS A 363 -30.41 -2.45 -3.17
CA HIS A 363 -30.45 -3.72 -3.86
C HIS A 363 -31.46 -3.74 -5.02
N GLU A 364 -32.69 -3.28 -4.76
CA GLU A 364 -33.75 -3.17 -5.77
C GLU A 364 -33.34 -2.21 -6.90
N GLU A 365 -32.78 -1.05 -6.55
CA GLU A 365 -32.29 -0.07 -7.54
C GLU A 365 -31.15 -0.61 -8.40
N ILE A 366 -30.23 -1.38 -7.83
CA ILE A 366 -29.14 -2.03 -8.59
C ILE A 366 -29.75 -3.05 -9.54
N GLN A 367 -30.64 -3.92 -9.06
CA GLN A 367 -31.26 -4.95 -9.89
C GLN A 367 -32.05 -4.34 -11.08
N GLU A 368 -32.84 -3.30 -10.83
CA GLU A 368 -33.60 -2.59 -11.88
C GLU A 368 -32.67 -2.06 -12.99
N TRP A 369 -31.52 -1.51 -12.61
CA TRP A 369 -30.55 -0.96 -13.54
C TRP A 369 -29.74 -2.05 -14.25
N GLU A 370 -29.42 -3.15 -13.58
CA GLU A 370 -28.74 -4.30 -14.17
C GLU A 370 -29.60 -5.02 -15.23
N GLU A 371 -30.91 -5.07 -15.04
CA GLU A 371 -31.86 -5.66 -15.99
C GLU A 371 -32.11 -4.77 -17.22
N ASN A 372 -31.71 -3.50 -17.17
CA ASN A 372 -31.89 -2.56 -18.27
C ASN A 372 -30.72 -2.58 -19.26
N GLU A 373 -30.94 -3.19 -20.42
CA GLU A 373 -29.95 -3.28 -21.50
C GLU A 373 -29.47 -1.94 -22.06
N GLN A 374 -30.11 -0.82 -21.71
CA GLN A 374 -29.72 0.55 -22.09
C GLN A 374 -28.80 1.23 -21.06
N VAL A 375 -28.48 0.55 -19.96
CA VAL A 375 -27.54 1.01 -18.93
C VAL A 375 -26.17 0.36 -19.13
N ASP A 376 -25.09 1.13 -18.97
CA ASP A 376 -23.75 0.57 -18.85
C ASP A 376 -23.37 0.38 -17.36
N LEU A 377 -22.83 -0.78 -17.00
CA LEU A 377 -22.57 -1.17 -15.61
C LEU A 377 -21.07 -1.14 -15.31
N CYS A 378 -20.68 -0.68 -14.12
CA CYS A 378 -19.32 -0.72 -13.63
C CYS A 378 -19.31 -0.96 -12.11
N MET A 379 -18.34 -1.73 -11.63
CA MET A 379 -18.07 -1.85 -10.19
C MET A 379 -16.71 -1.24 -9.83
N ALA A 380 -16.60 -0.63 -8.66
CA ALA A 380 -15.31 -0.18 -8.13
C ALA A 380 -15.16 -0.54 -6.64
N SER A 381 -14.26 -1.47 -6.34
CA SER A 381 -13.99 -1.92 -4.98
C SER A 381 -12.65 -1.37 -4.47
N SER A 382 -12.68 -0.69 -3.32
CA SER A 382 -11.48 -0.20 -2.66
C SER A 382 -11.03 -1.12 -1.53
N LEU A 383 -9.94 -1.83 -1.79
CA LEU A 383 -9.17 -2.64 -0.84
C LEU A 383 -7.98 -1.86 -0.25
N CYS A 384 -7.94 -0.53 -0.41
CA CYS A 384 -6.95 0.33 0.23
C CYS A 384 -7.05 0.25 1.76
N ARG A 385 -5.91 0.37 2.46
CA ARG A 385 -5.75 0.27 3.92
C ARG A 385 -6.02 -1.10 4.54
N PHE A 386 -6.37 -2.10 3.75
CA PHE A 386 -6.35 -3.48 4.22
C PHE A 386 -4.90 -3.95 4.36
N PRO A 387 -4.55 -4.69 5.43
CA PRO A 387 -3.18 -5.11 5.70
C PRO A 387 -2.72 -6.30 4.83
N ILE A 388 -3.32 -6.50 3.65
CA ILE A 388 -3.02 -7.67 2.80
C ILE A 388 -1.59 -7.64 2.25
N ASN A 389 -1.04 -6.46 1.97
CA ASN A 389 0.38 -6.29 1.61
C ASN A 389 1.34 -6.63 2.76
N GLU A 390 0.83 -6.67 4.00
CA GLU A 390 1.58 -6.99 5.22
C GLU A 390 1.45 -8.47 5.60
N ALA A 391 0.72 -9.27 4.81
CA ALA A 391 0.57 -10.70 5.05
C ALA A 391 1.92 -11.41 4.87
N ASP A 392 2.59 -11.71 5.98
CA ASP A 392 3.90 -12.36 6.01
C ASP A 392 3.77 -13.67 6.78
N PHE A 393 3.80 -14.77 6.04
CA PHE A 393 3.68 -16.13 6.56
C PHE A 393 4.98 -16.67 7.18
N GLY A 394 6.03 -15.85 7.25
CA GLY A 394 7.36 -16.22 7.78
C GLY A 394 8.48 -16.17 6.73
N TRP A 395 8.12 -16.07 5.44
CA TRP A 395 9.06 -15.95 4.32
C TRP A 395 9.06 -14.57 3.66
N GLY A 396 8.37 -13.58 4.25
CA GLY A 396 8.27 -12.22 3.74
C GLY A 396 6.91 -11.89 3.14
N LYS A 397 6.78 -10.65 2.69
CA LYS A 397 5.55 -10.06 2.14
C LYS A 397 5.31 -10.47 0.68
N PRO A 398 4.05 -10.44 0.19
CA PRO A 398 3.75 -10.65 -1.22
C PRO A 398 4.37 -9.55 -2.09
N CYS A 399 4.78 -9.92 -3.30
CA CYS A 399 5.33 -9.01 -4.31
C CYS A 399 4.33 -8.67 -5.44
N LEU A 400 3.30 -9.49 -5.61
CA LEU A 400 2.22 -9.30 -6.57
C LEU A 400 0.92 -9.82 -5.94
N LEU A 401 -0.17 -9.09 -6.17
CA LEU A 401 -1.52 -9.46 -5.79
C LEU A 401 -2.39 -9.46 -7.05
N SER A 402 -3.36 -10.37 -7.10
CA SER A 402 -4.37 -10.43 -8.13
C SER A 402 -5.71 -10.78 -7.50
N PHE A 403 -6.76 -10.08 -7.89
CA PHE A 403 -8.15 -10.32 -7.46
C PHE A 403 -8.96 -10.85 -8.65
N GLY A 404 -10.06 -11.55 -8.40
CA GLY A 404 -10.83 -12.18 -9.47
C GLY A 404 -12.33 -11.95 -9.38
N LEU A 405 -12.88 -11.19 -10.34
CA LEU A 405 -14.30 -11.22 -10.72
C LEU A 405 -14.40 -10.95 -12.23
N ARG A 406 -14.70 -11.97 -13.03
CA ARG A 406 -14.74 -11.86 -14.51
C ARG A 406 -16.17 -11.93 -15.06
N ARG A 407 -17.06 -11.16 -14.45
CA ARG A 407 -18.49 -11.13 -14.82
C ARG A 407 -18.97 -9.78 -15.33
N SER A 408 -18.25 -8.71 -14.99
CA SER A 408 -18.61 -7.33 -15.31
C SER A 408 -17.38 -6.43 -15.33
N ASP A 409 -17.51 -5.25 -15.91
CA ASP A 409 -16.48 -4.22 -15.88
C ASP A 409 -16.21 -3.79 -14.42
N MET A 410 -14.98 -3.95 -13.96
CA MET A 410 -14.63 -3.78 -12.55
C MET A 410 -13.25 -3.16 -12.32
N PHE A 411 -13.16 -2.27 -11.34
CA PHE A 411 -11.91 -1.74 -10.82
C PHE A 411 -11.64 -2.21 -9.39
N TRP A 412 -10.50 -2.84 -9.17
CA TRP A 412 -9.97 -3.17 -7.84
C TRP A 412 -8.87 -2.18 -7.46
N LEU A 413 -9.07 -1.41 -6.39
CA LEU A 413 -8.12 -0.40 -5.93
C LEU A 413 -7.45 -0.86 -4.64
N TYR A 414 -6.13 -0.98 -4.62
CA TYR A 414 -5.38 -1.38 -3.42
C TYR A 414 -4.06 -0.64 -3.30
N ASP A 415 -3.48 -0.68 -2.10
CA ASP A 415 -2.26 0.06 -1.81
C ASP A 415 -1.03 -0.57 -2.45
N THR A 416 -0.10 0.29 -2.87
CA THR A 416 1.29 -0.12 -3.06
C THR A 416 1.96 -0.44 -1.71
N GLN A 417 3.10 -1.11 -1.74
CA GLN A 417 3.87 -1.41 -0.52
C GLN A 417 4.31 -0.17 0.26
N CYS A 418 4.49 0.99 -0.39
CA CYS A 418 4.81 2.25 0.27
C CYS A 418 3.58 2.99 0.82
N GLY A 419 2.36 2.54 0.47
CA GLY A 419 1.09 3.03 1.02
C GLY A 419 0.66 4.43 0.55
N THR A 420 1.44 5.10 -0.30
CA THR A 420 1.12 6.43 -0.83
C THR A 420 0.38 6.36 -2.16
N GLU A 421 0.71 5.37 -3.00
CA GLU A 421 0.18 5.20 -4.36
C GLU A 421 -0.94 4.15 -4.40
N ILE A 422 -1.79 4.20 -5.42
CA ILE A 422 -2.88 3.23 -5.65
C ILE A 422 -2.52 2.35 -6.84
N ILE A 423 -2.62 1.03 -6.64
CA ILE A 423 -2.67 0.05 -7.72
C ILE A 423 -4.13 -0.15 -8.11
N VAL A 424 -4.40 -0.13 -9.41
CA VAL A 424 -5.69 -0.43 -9.99
C VAL A 424 -5.55 -1.69 -10.82
N GLN A 425 -6.30 -2.75 -10.50
CA GLN A 425 -6.56 -3.83 -11.44
C GLN A 425 -7.91 -3.55 -12.09
N ALA A 426 -7.93 -3.40 -13.42
CA ALA A 426 -9.14 -3.22 -14.20
C ALA A 426 -9.47 -4.52 -14.92
N ASP A 427 -10.62 -5.10 -14.63
CA ASP A 427 -11.17 -6.26 -15.32
C ASP A 427 -12.26 -5.73 -16.25
N LEU A 428 -11.98 -5.59 -17.54
CA LEU A 428 -12.92 -5.02 -18.53
C LEU A 428 -13.13 -5.99 -19.68
N LYS A 429 -14.23 -5.80 -20.43
CA LYS A 429 -14.37 -6.44 -21.75
C LYS A 429 -13.17 -6.05 -22.63
N LYS A 430 -12.66 -6.99 -23.42
CA LYS A 430 -11.42 -6.82 -24.19
C LYS A 430 -11.42 -5.60 -25.10
N ASP A 431 -12.49 -5.42 -25.85
CA ASP A 431 -12.66 -4.27 -26.72
C ASP A 431 -12.75 -2.94 -25.94
N TYR A 432 -13.30 -2.97 -24.73
CA TYR A 432 -13.34 -1.82 -23.84
C TYR A 432 -11.95 -1.52 -23.28
N MET A 433 -11.19 -2.55 -22.88
CA MET A 433 -9.82 -2.41 -22.42
C MET A 433 -8.93 -1.81 -23.50
N ASP A 434 -9.02 -2.28 -24.75
CA ASP A 434 -8.21 -1.76 -25.85
C ASP A 434 -8.49 -0.26 -26.09
N MET A 435 -9.76 0.15 -25.99
CA MET A 435 -10.14 1.57 -26.09
C MET A 435 -9.73 2.37 -24.86
N PHE A 436 -9.84 1.78 -23.67
CA PHE A 436 -9.44 2.37 -22.40
C PHE A 436 -7.93 2.64 -22.42
N GLU A 437 -7.13 1.68 -22.90
CA GLU A 437 -5.67 1.73 -23.16
C GLU A 437 -5.25 2.76 -24.23
N CYS A 438 -6.20 3.24 -25.05
CA CYS A 438 -5.96 4.28 -26.05
C CYS A 438 -6.53 5.66 -25.65
N ASP A 439 -7.28 5.77 -24.54
CA ASP A 439 -7.88 7.03 -24.15
C ASP A 439 -6.83 8.00 -23.57
N ASN A 440 -6.49 9.03 -24.35
CA ASN A 440 -5.52 10.06 -23.98
C ASN A 440 -5.86 10.74 -22.66
N ASP A 441 -7.15 10.84 -22.29
CA ASP A 441 -7.59 11.40 -21.00
C ASP A 441 -7.27 10.48 -19.81
N ALA A 442 -7.26 9.15 -20.03
CA ALA A 442 -7.06 8.14 -18.99
C ALA A 442 -5.57 7.85 -18.71
N LEU A 443 -4.72 7.95 -19.75
CA LEU A 443 -3.41 7.28 -19.72
C LEU A 443 -2.19 8.17 -19.89
N THR A 444 -2.34 9.37 -20.46
CA THR A 444 -1.24 10.36 -20.39
C THR A 444 -0.98 10.81 -18.95
N LYS A 445 -1.93 10.56 -18.03
CA LYS A 445 -1.84 10.94 -16.62
C LYS A 445 -1.51 9.77 -15.69
N ILE A 446 -1.85 8.53 -16.01
CA ILE A 446 -1.51 7.35 -15.20
C ILE A 446 -0.24 6.70 -15.77
N ASN A 447 0.82 6.56 -14.98
CA ASN A 447 1.98 5.76 -15.40
C ASN A 447 1.51 4.30 -15.60
N ILE A 448 1.30 3.94 -16.86
CA ILE A 448 1.06 2.56 -17.25
C ILE A 448 2.35 1.78 -16.98
N LEU A 449 2.33 0.85 -16.02
CA LEU A 449 3.42 -0.09 -15.83
C LEU A 449 3.54 -1.12 -16.97
N SER A 450 2.71 -1.06 -18.02
CA SER A 450 2.76 -1.96 -19.18
C SER A 450 3.61 -1.49 -20.37
N LYS A 451 4.33 -0.35 -20.33
CA LYS A 451 5.22 0.04 -21.45
C LYS A 451 6.69 0.36 -21.16
N ASP A 452 7.12 0.49 -19.92
CA ASP A 452 8.55 0.61 -19.61
C ASP A 452 9.06 -0.61 -18.86
N ILE A 453 9.27 -1.71 -19.59
CA ILE A 453 10.40 -2.64 -19.44
C ILE A 453 10.39 -3.62 -20.65
N ILE A 454 11.55 -3.65 -21.32
CA ILE A 454 11.91 -4.32 -22.59
C ILE A 454 11.64 -3.46 -23.84
N ARG A 455 12.57 -2.53 -24.12
CA ARG A 455 12.98 -2.31 -25.52
C ARG A 455 13.98 -3.42 -25.87
N SER A 456 13.65 -4.21 -26.87
CA SER A 456 14.61 -4.96 -27.65
C SER A 456 15.64 -3.99 -28.25
N PHE A 457 16.91 -4.34 -28.19
CA PHE A 457 17.98 -3.59 -28.84
C PHE A 457 17.99 -3.91 -30.34
N PRO A 458 18.08 -2.90 -31.23
CA PRO A 458 18.76 -3.07 -32.49
C PRO A 458 20.28 -3.14 -32.22
N THR A 459 20.94 -4.03 -32.95
CA THR A 459 22.39 -4.09 -33.08
C THR A 459 22.94 -2.82 -33.75
N SER A 460 23.92 -2.16 -33.16
CA SER A 460 25.12 -1.63 -33.86
C SER A 460 26.04 -0.80 -32.95
N ASN A 461 27.34 -1.01 -33.16
CA ASN A 461 28.53 -0.29 -32.69
C ASN A 461 28.38 1.25 -32.60
N HIS A 462 29.02 1.89 -31.61
CA HIS A 462 30.24 2.69 -31.81
C HIS A 462 30.70 3.43 -30.53
N ASP A 463 32.01 3.69 -30.53
CA ASP A 463 32.93 4.20 -29.53
C ASP A 463 32.76 5.66 -29.06
N ASN A 464 33.37 5.91 -27.89
CA ASN A 464 34.15 7.09 -27.45
C ASN A 464 33.57 8.52 -27.49
N HIS A 465 33.48 9.14 -26.31
CA HIS A 465 34.31 10.26 -25.85
C HIS A 465 33.78 10.76 -24.49
N VAL A 466 34.63 10.77 -23.44
CA VAL A 466 34.29 11.28 -22.10
C VAL A 466 35.18 12.48 -21.80
N ASP A 467 34.58 13.68 -21.76
CA ASP A 467 35.19 14.87 -21.16
C ASP A 467 35.13 14.79 -19.62
N HIS A 468 36.19 15.24 -18.95
CA HIS A 468 36.29 15.31 -17.48
C HIS A 468 35.65 16.61 -16.89
N PRO A 469 35.21 16.63 -15.61
CA PRO A 469 34.12 17.50 -15.12
C PRO A 469 34.53 18.74 -14.28
N LYS A 470 33.55 19.64 -14.03
CA LYS A 470 33.60 20.98 -13.34
C LYS A 470 33.37 20.89 -11.81
N ASN A 471 34.04 21.68 -10.97
CA ASN A 471 33.92 21.65 -9.49
C ASN A 471 32.51 21.98 -8.94
N TYR A 472 32.04 21.32 -7.86
CA TYR A 472 30.80 21.68 -7.12
C TYR A 472 31.03 22.91 -6.24
N LYS A 473 30.15 23.91 -6.34
CA LYS A 473 30.19 25.14 -5.54
C LYS A 473 29.10 25.13 -4.49
N LEU A 474 29.44 25.48 -3.25
CA LEU A 474 28.49 25.56 -2.14
C LEU A 474 27.45 26.65 -2.38
N SER A 475 26.20 26.35 -2.05
CA SER A 475 25.12 27.33 -1.94
C SER A 475 25.05 27.94 -0.54
N PHE A 476 24.24 28.99 -0.38
CA PHE A 476 23.90 29.55 0.93
C PHE A 476 23.36 28.49 1.91
N PHE A 477 22.55 27.53 1.43
CA PHE A 477 21.99 26.47 2.27
C PHE A 477 23.05 25.49 2.74
N ASP A 478 23.98 25.13 1.85
CA ASP A 478 25.11 24.26 2.19
C ASP A 478 26.02 24.91 3.25
N GLN A 479 26.23 26.24 3.17
CA GLN A 479 26.99 27.00 4.18
C GLN A 479 26.25 27.16 5.52
N SER A 480 24.92 27.17 5.50
CA SER A 480 24.08 27.39 6.70
C SER A 480 23.74 26.08 7.43
N ALA A 481 24.01 24.94 6.80
CA ALA A 481 23.75 23.63 7.37
C ALA A 481 24.70 23.32 8.55
N LEU A 482 24.19 22.56 9.51
CA LEU A 482 24.98 22.08 10.63
C LEU A 482 26.12 21.18 10.14
N GLN A 483 27.35 21.48 10.55
CA GLN A 483 28.51 20.63 10.32
C GLN A 483 28.41 19.36 11.19
N MET A 484 27.74 18.34 10.65
CA MET A 484 27.64 17.02 11.26
C MET A 484 27.67 15.93 10.20
N HIS A 485 28.13 14.74 10.59
CA HIS A 485 27.97 13.56 9.77
C HIS A 485 26.65 12.86 10.08
N VAL A 486 25.84 12.62 9.05
CA VAL A 486 24.71 11.72 9.11
C VAL A 486 25.21 10.31 8.84
N ARG A 487 25.05 9.43 9.84
CA ARG A 487 25.35 8.00 9.70
C ARG A 487 24.06 7.21 9.52
N CYS A 488 23.94 6.54 8.38
CA CYS A 488 22.89 5.57 8.11
C CYS A 488 23.49 4.17 8.21
N VAL A 489 22.88 3.28 9.00
CA VAL A 489 23.30 1.87 9.06
C VAL A 489 22.12 0.99 8.69
N LEU A 490 22.30 0.21 7.63
CA LEU A 490 21.35 -0.75 7.11
C LEU A 490 21.82 -2.16 7.46
N PHE A 491 21.00 -2.88 8.21
CA PHE A 491 21.29 -4.26 8.61
C PHE A 491 20.61 -5.24 7.67
N TYR A 492 21.40 -6.09 7.02
CA TYR A 492 20.95 -7.14 6.11
C TYR A 492 21.28 -8.50 6.71
N PRO A 493 20.29 -9.35 7.01
CA PRO A 493 20.58 -10.73 7.37
C PRO A 493 21.09 -11.50 6.14
N ILE A 494 22.27 -12.11 6.26
CA ILE A 494 22.85 -13.03 5.26
C ILE A 494 22.58 -14.45 5.76
N LYS A 495 21.98 -15.31 4.92
CA LYS A 495 21.83 -16.74 5.22
C LYS A 495 22.73 -17.51 4.26
N TYR A 496 23.68 -18.27 4.80
CA TYR A 496 24.83 -18.87 4.09
C TYR A 496 24.51 -19.85 2.96
N SER A 497 23.24 -20.24 2.72
CA SER A 497 22.93 -21.32 1.78
C SER A 497 22.61 -20.88 0.34
N THR A 498 22.64 -19.58 -0.01
CA THR A 498 22.37 -19.13 -1.41
C THR A 498 23.27 -18.02 -1.95
N PHE A 499 24.31 -17.59 -1.23
CA PHE A 499 25.16 -16.50 -1.73
C PHE A 499 26.45 -17.02 -2.38
N PRO A 500 26.89 -16.42 -3.51
CA PRO A 500 28.29 -16.52 -3.91
C PRO A 500 29.19 -16.04 -2.76
N LYS A 501 30.47 -16.47 -2.72
CA LYS A 501 31.43 -16.05 -1.68
C LYS A 501 31.26 -14.56 -1.35
N ILE A 502 31.31 -14.18 -0.06
CA ILE A 502 31.09 -12.79 0.40
C ILE A 502 31.96 -11.77 -0.35
N SER A 503 33.13 -12.18 -0.86
CA SER A 503 33.96 -11.39 -1.78
C SER A 503 33.20 -10.87 -3.01
N ILE A 504 32.26 -11.65 -3.55
CA ILE A 504 31.42 -11.31 -4.70
C ILE A 504 30.33 -10.29 -4.31
N ILE A 505 29.84 -10.32 -3.07
CA ILE A 505 28.91 -9.30 -2.55
C ILE A 505 29.63 -7.96 -2.39
N HIS A 506 30.83 -8.00 -1.80
CA HIS A 506 31.68 -6.81 -1.70
C HIS A 506 31.98 -6.24 -3.09
N GLU A 507 32.41 -7.09 -4.02
CA GLU A 507 32.70 -6.69 -5.40
C GLU A 507 31.46 -6.13 -6.10
N GLN A 508 30.29 -6.75 -5.95
CA GLN A 508 29.04 -6.27 -6.52
C GLN A 508 28.62 -4.91 -5.94
N LEU A 509 28.72 -4.73 -4.62
CA LEU A 509 28.42 -3.48 -3.95
C LEU A 509 29.40 -2.38 -4.35
N GLU A 510 30.68 -2.71 -4.47
CA GLU A 510 31.73 -1.78 -4.90
C GLU A 510 31.53 -1.37 -6.36
N GLN A 511 31.25 -2.31 -7.26
CA GLN A 511 31.01 -2.04 -8.67
C GLN A 511 29.71 -1.26 -8.90
N SER A 512 28.64 -1.59 -8.17
CA SER A 512 27.39 -0.85 -8.25
C SER A 512 27.50 0.55 -7.65
N LEU A 513 28.27 0.70 -6.56
CA LEU A 513 28.59 1.98 -5.93
C LEU A 513 29.40 2.83 -6.91
N SER A 514 30.49 2.29 -7.44
CA SER A 514 31.32 2.96 -8.45
C SER A 514 30.49 3.38 -9.67
N LYS A 515 29.54 2.56 -10.11
CA LYS A 515 28.67 2.89 -11.24
C LYS A 515 27.69 4.02 -10.93
N ILE A 516 27.01 4.00 -9.78
CA ILE A 516 26.08 5.08 -9.42
C ILE A 516 26.86 6.37 -9.10
N LEU A 517 28.01 6.24 -8.45
CA LEU A 517 28.92 7.34 -8.21
C LEU A 517 29.45 7.92 -9.52
N THR A 518 29.80 7.12 -10.52
CA THR A 518 30.20 7.63 -11.84
C THR A 518 29.07 8.40 -12.51
N HIS A 519 27.81 8.04 -12.29
CA HIS A 519 26.65 8.77 -12.84
C HIS A 519 26.30 10.02 -12.05
N ALA A 520 26.48 9.99 -10.73
CA ALA A 520 26.37 11.17 -9.88
C ALA A 520 27.56 12.14 -10.15
N TYR A 521 28.79 11.67 -10.02
CA TYR A 521 30.03 12.44 -10.15
C TYR A 521 30.50 12.73 -11.58
N ARG A 522 29.95 12.12 -12.66
CA ARG A 522 30.21 12.61 -14.04
C ARG A 522 29.75 14.06 -14.24
N ALA A 523 28.98 14.61 -13.30
CA ALA A 523 28.61 16.01 -13.26
C ALA A 523 29.52 16.90 -12.39
N SER A 524 30.52 16.36 -11.66
CA SER A 524 31.37 17.16 -10.77
C SER A 524 32.85 16.72 -10.73
N GLY A 525 33.73 17.66 -11.06
CA GLY A 525 35.20 17.55 -11.06
C GLY A 525 35.81 17.50 -9.67
N ARG A 526 37.13 17.25 -9.62
CA ARG A 526 37.90 17.08 -8.37
C ARG A 526 37.74 18.23 -7.39
N PHE A 527 37.65 17.88 -6.11
CA PHE A 527 37.75 18.78 -4.96
C PHE A 527 39.10 19.52 -4.96
N ALA A 528 39.05 20.85 -4.99
CA ALA A 528 40.22 21.72 -4.80
C ALA A 528 40.20 22.36 -3.41
N SER A 529 41.38 22.69 -2.89
CA SER A 529 41.62 23.18 -1.55
C SER A 529 41.69 24.72 -1.49
N ASP A 530 40.59 25.42 -1.79
CA ASP A 530 40.56 26.90 -1.81
C ASP A 530 39.55 27.55 -0.83
N GLY A 531 38.94 26.76 0.07
CA GLY A 531 38.07 27.28 1.13
C GLY A 531 36.65 27.68 0.68
N GLN A 532 36.31 27.49 -0.60
CA GLN A 532 34.93 27.57 -1.11
C GLN A 532 34.35 26.18 -1.49
N SER A 533 35.15 25.13 -1.37
CA SER A 533 34.79 23.73 -1.52
C SER A 533 35.16 22.92 -0.28
N ILE A 534 34.28 22.02 0.15
CA ILE A 534 34.47 21.12 1.31
C ILE A 534 35.07 19.80 0.81
N ASN A 535 36.08 19.27 1.52
CA ASN A 535 36.53 17.89 1.34
C ASN A 535 35.54 16.96 2.03
N CYS A 536 34.51 16.50 1.32
CA CYS A 536 33.55 15.54 1.88
C CYS A 536 34.20 14.15 1.94
N HIS A 537 34.52 13.70 3.13
CA HIS A 537 34.87 12.30 3.38
C HIS A 537 33.58 11.50 3.58
N ASP A 538 32.88 11.19 2.47
CA ASP A 538 31.78 10.25 2.49
C ASP A 538 32.33 8.83 2.58
N GLU A 539 31.97 8.11 3.64
CA GLU A 539 32.45 6.74 3.89
C GLU A 539 31.30 5.75 3.75
N VAL A 540 31.51 4.75 2.90
CA VAL A 540 30.66 3.56 2.87
C VAL A 540 31.45 2.41 3.46
N GLN A 541 30.99 1.90 4.58
CA GLN A 541 31.55 0.73 5.25
C GLN A 541 30.60 -0.45 5.11
N VAL A 542 31.14 -1.55 4.61
CA VAL A 542 30.47 -2.85 4.61
C VAL A 542 31.09 -3.68 5.74
N THR A 543 30.32 -3.94 6.79
CA THR A 543 30.77 -4.71 7.95
C THR A 543 30.08 -6.06 7.96
N GLU A 544 30.87 -7.13 7.90
CA GLU A 544 30.37 -8.48 8.12
C GLU A 544 30.26 -8.75 9.63
N PHE A 545 29.18 -9.42 10.04
CA PHE A 545 29.12 -9.96 11.38
C PHE A 545 29.99 -11.21 11.47
N THR A 546 30.76 -11.38 12.55
CA THR A 546 31.65 -12.54 12.73
C THR A 546 30.94 -13.89 12.79
N CYS A 547 29.65 -13.89 13.13
CA CYS A 547 28.79 -15.08 13.02
C CYS A 547 28.39 -15.41 11.56
N GLY A 548 28.73 -14.53 10.62
CA GLY A 548 28.46 -14.57 9.19
C GLY A 548 26.97 -14.64 8.82
N THR A 549 26.07 -14.32 9.75
CA THR A 549 24.62 -14.32 9.53
C THR A 549 24.08 -12.95 9.09
N GLY A 550 24.96 -12.00 8.78
CA GLY A 550 24.56 -10.65 8.46
C GLY A 550 25.66 -9.77 7.88
N LEU A 551 25.20 -8.72 7.21
CA LEU A 551 25.96 -7.58 6.74
C LEU A 551 25.37 -6.33 7.39
N ALA A 552 26.22 -5.40 7.81
CA ALA A 552 25.83 -4.03 8.05
C ALA A 552 26.44 -3.15 6.96
N LEU A 553 25.60 -2.39 6.28
CA LEU A 553 26.01 -1.35 5.35
C LEU A 553 25.89 -0.02 6.08
N SER A 554 27.02 0.59 6.42
CA SER A 554 27.09 1.92 7.02
C SER A 554 27.48 2.93 5.97
N MET A 555 26.77 4.04 5.91
CA MET A 555 27.09 5.20 5.08
C MET A 555 27.16 6.42 5.98
N SER A 556 28.28 7.14 5.92
CA SER A 556 28.48 8.41 6.61
C SER A 556 28.57 9.50 5.56
N THR A 557 27.77 10.55 5.69
CA THR A 557 27.81 11.70 4.79
C THR A 557 27.74 13.02 5.54
N GLU A 558 28.39 14.06 5.01
CA GLU A 558 28.30 15.41 5.56
C GLU A 558 26.94 16.04 5.29
N HIS A 559 26.24 16.39 6.38
CA HIS A 559 24.95 17.10 6.31
C HIS A 559 25.08 18.49 5.67
N ALA A 560 26.30 19.04 5.60
CA ALA A 560 26.57 20.30 4.93
C ALA A 560 26.28 20.23 3.41
N VAL A 561 26.38 19.05 2.81
CA VAL A 561 26.26 18.88 1.35
C VAL A 561 25.06 18.02 0.97
N ILE A 562 24.66 17.09 1.84
CA ILE A 562 23.57 16.14 1.55
C ILE A 562 22.54 16.17 2.68
N ASP A 563 21.30 16.54 2.34
CA ASP A 563 20.18 16.38 3.26
C ASP A 563 19.70 14.92 3.38
N GLY A 564 18.92 14.62 4.42
CA GLY A 564 18.44 13.25 4.65
C GLY A 564 17.57 12.67 3.53
N PHE A 565 16.92 13.52 2.72
CA PHE A 565 16.12 13.07 1.58
C PHE A 565 17.03 12.62 0.42
N THR A 566 18.02 13.44 0.09
CA THR A 566 19.03 13.18 -0.94
C THR A 566 19.83 11.93 -0.61
N ALA A 567 20.24 11.76 0.65
CA ALA A 567 20.94 10.55 1.12
C ALA A 567 20.10 9.27 0.95
N LEU A 568 18.81 9.30 1.30
CA LEU A 568 17.91 8.14 1.16
C LEU A 568 17.57 7.84 -0.30
N LYS A 569 17.41 8.89 -1.13
CA LYS A 569 17.21 8.75 -2.58
C LYS A 569 18.44 8.10 -3.23
N PHE A 570 19.65 8.52 -2.82
CA PHE A 570 20.90 7.90 -3.26
C PHE A 570 20.96 6.42 -2.91
N ILE A 571 20.70 6.06 -1.64
CA ILE A 571 20.65 4.66 -1.19
C ILE A 571 19.63 3.85 -2.02
N TYR A 572 18.45 4.42 -2.28
CA TYR A 572 17.41 3.77 -3.05
C TYR A 572 17.84 3.49 -4.49
N GLU A 573 18.40 4.47 -5.19
CA GLU A 573 18.89 4.28 -6.56
C GLU A 573 20.10 3.34 -6.59
N TRP A 574 21.01 3.42 -5.61
CA TRP A 574 22.14 2.50 -5.50
C TRP A 574 21.68 1.05 -5.32
N SER A 575 20.61 0.84 -4.56
CA SER A 575 20.01 -0.49 -4.40
C SER A 575 19.48 -1.05 -5.72
N LYS A 576 18.96 -0.21 -6.63
CA LYS A 576 18.51 -0.64 -7.96
C LYS A 576 19.69 -1.03 -8.83
N VAL A 577 20.75 -0.22 -8.86
CA VAL A 577 21.98 -0.51 -9.61
C VAL A 577 22.60 -1.82 -9.11
N SER A 578 22.64 -2.01 -7.78
CA SER A 578 23.11 -3.24 -7.15
C SER A 578 22.28 -4.46 -7.56
N LYS A 579 20.95 -4.32 -7.61
CA LYS A 579 20.04 -5.41 -7.96
C LYS A 579 20.07 -5.78 -9.45
N MET A 580 20.23 -4.79 -10.33
CA MET A 580 20.15 -4.98 -11.79
C MET A 580 21.50 -5.33 -12.43
N GLY A 581 22.59 -5.19 -11.68
CA GLY A 581 23.95 -5.45 -12.15
C GLY A 581 24.56 -4.28 -12.92
N ILE A 582 25.89 -4.33 -13.09
CA ILE A 582 26.72 -3.28 -13.72
C ILE A 582 26.36 -3.05 -15.20
N ASN A 583 25.47 -3.84 -15.80
CA ASN A 583 25.04 -3.67 -17.20
C ASN A 583 23.79 -2.79 -17.36
N ILE A 584 23.27 -2.19 -16.28
CA ILE A 584 22.15 -1.23 -16.39
C ILE A 584 22.51 -0.06 -17.32
N HIS A 585 21.68 0.26 -18.32
CA HIS A 585 21.96 1.44 -19.16
C HIS A 585 21.82 2.73 -18.36
N SER A 586 22.65 3.73 -18.70
CA SER A 586 22.77 5.02 -17.99
C SER A 586 21.47 5.82 -17.94
N ASP A 587 20.62 5.67 -18.95
CA ASP A 587 19.28 6.26 -19.07
C ASP A 587 18.26 5.71 -18.07
N LYS A 588 18.55 4.56 -17.44
CA LYS A 588 17.71 3.93 -16.41
C LYS A 588 18.13 4.24 -14.98
N ILE A 589 19.22 4.97 -14.81
CA ILE A 589 19.65 5.51 -13.52
C ILE A 589 19.05 6.91 -13.45
N ASN A 590 18.12 7.14 -12.52
CA ASN A 590 17.63 8.49 -12.24
C ASN A 590 18.79 9.27 -11.58
N CYS A 591 19.58 9.94 -12.41
CA CYS A 591 20.76 10.66 -11.98
C CYS A 591 20.34 11.92 -11.21
N PHE A 592 21.14 12.27 -10.20
CA PHE A 592 21.06 13.60 -9.63
C PHE A 592 21.55 14.61 -10.66
N THR A 593 20.85 15.73 -10.82
CA THR A 593 21.35 16.86 -11.58
C THR A 593 22.18 17.73 -10.64
N PHE A 594 23.46 17.93 -10.95
CA PHE A 594 24.26 18.95 -10.28
C PHE A 594 23.96 20.27 -11.00
N ASP A 595 22.72 20.72 -10.87
CA ASP A 595 22.38 22.07 -11.30
C ASP A 595 23.13 23.06 -10.39
N ASP A 596 23.59 24.19 -10.94
CA ASP A 596 24.31 25.23 -10.20
C ASP A 596 23.37 25.88 -9.15
N PHE A 597 23.04 25.18 -8.07
CA PHE A 597 22.18 25.68 -7.00
C PHE A 597 22.80 26.91 -6.33
N CYS A 598 24.13 26.99 -6.33
CA CYS A 598 24.91 28.18 -5.98
C CYS A 598 24.68 29.39 -6.90
N THR A 599 24.07 29.25 -8.08
CA THR A 599 23.68 30.42 -8.91
C THR A 599 22.38 31.04 -8.45
N ILE A 600 21.48 30.24 -7.88
CA ILE A 600 20.18 30.69 -7.35
C ILE A 600 20.37 31.21 -5.93
N PHE A 601 21.12 30.47 -5.12
CA PHE A 601 21.43 30.80 -3.73
C PHE A 601 22.94 30.93 -3.58
N PRO A 602 23.53 32.05 -4.03
CA PRO A 602 24.96 32.25 -3.98
C PRO A 602 25.48 32.15 -2.55
N PRO A 603 26.67 31.56 -2.36
CA PRO A 603 27.30 31.52 -1.05
C PRO A 603 27.47 32.94 -0.52
N THR A 604 27.26 33.13 0.78
CA THR A 604 27.50 34.42 1.43
C THR A 604 29.00 34.68 1.56
N SER A 605 29.42 35.93 1.35
CA SER A 605 30.78 36.40 1.62
C SER A 605 31.02 36.72 3.11
N ASP A 606 30.01 36.55 3.96
CA ASP A 606 30.06 36.88 5.38
C ASP A 606 30.82 35.82 6.18
N ASN A 607 32.13 36.04 6.35
CA ASN A 607 33.04 35.17 7.11
C ASN A 607 32.60 34.96 8.57
N ASP A 608 31.72 35.80 9.14
CA ASP A 608 31.23 35.63 10.51
C ASP A 608 30.14 34.56 10.61
N LEU A 609 29.38 34.27 9.54
CA LEU A 609 28.45 33.13 9.51
C LEU A 609 29.21 31.79 9.55
N LEU A 610 30.28 31.67 8.76
CA LEU A 610 31.18 30.51 8.75
C LEU A 610 31.90 30.30 10.10
N LYS A 611 32.21 31.39 10.82
CA LYS A 611 32.80 31.34 12.18
C LYS A 611 31.78 31.05 13.29
N ARG A 612 30.48 31.23 13.06
CA ARG A 612 29.40 30.96 14.05
C ARG A 612 28.97 29.49 14.07
N VAL A 613 29.18 28.76 12.97
CA VAL A 613 29.06 27.29 12.92
C VAL A 613 30.36 26.68 13.48
N LYS A 614 30.69 26.96 14.74
CA LYS A 614 31.78 26.22 15.40
C LYS A 614 31.28 24.80 15.70
N PRO A 615 32.09 23.75 15.47
CA PRO A 615 31.82 22.46 16.08
C PRO A 615 31.68 22.65 17.59
N PRO A 616 30.81 21.87 18.27
CA PRO A 616 30.69 21.94 19.72
C PRO A 616 32.09 21.85 20.35
N ARG A 617 32.39 22.72 21.32
CA ARG A 617 33.70 22.78 21.98
C ARG A 617 34.12 21.37 22.43
N ASP A 618 35.37 21.00 22.13
CA ASP A 618 35.91 19.66 22.40
C ASP A 618 35.72 19.20 23.86
N ASP A 619 35.59 20.15 24.79
CA ASP A 619 35.31 19.96 26.21
C ASP A 619 34.02 19.15 26.51
N HIS A 620 33.09 19.03 25.54
CA HIS A 620 31.84 18.27 25.69
C HIS A 620 31.90 16.83 25.12
N TYR A 621 33.01 16.38 24.53
CA TYR A 621 33.11 14.99 24.03
C TYR A 621 32.97 13.94 25.14
N HIS A 622 33.29 14.28 26.39
CA HIS A 622 33.06 13.38 27.53
C HIS A 622 31.57 13.13 27.84
N ASP A 623 30.66 14.05 27.50
CA ASP A 623 29.21 13.86 27.71
C ASP A 623 28.56 12.99 26.60
N PHE A 624 29.12 13.00 25.38
CA PHE A 624 28.61 12.16 24.29
C PHE A 624 28.84 10.65 24.53
N ALA A 625 29.85 10.29 25.33
CA ALA A 625 30.14 8.90 25.70
C ALA A 625 29.03 8.23 26.54
N GLN A 626 28.07 9.00 27.07
CA GLN A 626 26.93 8.50 27.85
C GLN A 626 25.58 8.56 27.12
N MET A 627 25.55 8.97 25.84
CA MET A 627 24.29 9.03 25.09
C MET A 627 23.76 7.62 24.78
N VAL A 628 22.62 7.28 25.38
CA VAL A 628 21.91 6.03 25.10
C VAL A 628 20.96 6.25 23.92
N VAL A 629 21.24 5.59 22.79
CA VAL A 629 20.30 5.55 21.66
C VAL A 629 19.20 4.54 21.96
N ARG A 630 17.94 5.00 21.89
CA ARG A 630 16.75 4.15 22.02
C ARG A 630 15.85 4.35 20.79
N ARG A 631 15.43 3.24 20.19
CA ARG A 631 14.44 3.25 19.10
C ARG A 631 13.05 3.13 19.69
N PHE A 632 12.20 4.11 19.40
CA PHE A 632 10.78 4.07 19.75
C PHE A 632 9.95 3.78 18.49
N VAL A 633 8.99 2.87 18.60
CA VAL A 633 8.04 2.57 17.52
C VAL A 633 6.70 3.22 17.87
N ILE A 634 6.36 4.29 17.17
CA ILE A 634 5.10 5.01 17.35
C ILE A 634 4.10 4.50 16.29
N ASN A 635 3.24 3.58 16.70
CA ASN A 635 2.23 2.99 15.81
C ASN A 635 0.97 3.87 15.69
N GLN A 636 0.04 3.46 14.81
CA GLN A 636 -1.18 4.20 14.54
C GLN A 636 -2.07 4.37 15.79
N SER A 637 -2.09 3.42 16.72
CA SER A 637 -2.85 3.52 17.98
C SER A 637 -2.32 4.65 18.85
N VAL A 638 -0.99 4.76 18.99
CA VAL A 638 -0.35 5.86 19.74
C VAL A 638 -0.65 7.21 19.08
N ILE A 639 -0.56 7.30 17.75
CA ILE A 639 -0.91 8.52 17.01
C ILE A 639 -2.38 8.92 17.24
N SER A 640 -3.30 7.96 17.21
CA SER A 640 -4.73 8.22 17.47
C SER A 640 -4.98 8.71 18.89
N LYS A 641 -4.29 8.15 19.89
CA LYS A 641 -4.35 8.62 21.29
C LYS A 641 -3.79 10.04 21.42
N LEU A 642 -2.62 10.31 20.85
CA LEU A 642 -2.03 11.65 20.85
C LEU A 642 -3.01 12.66 20.24
N ARG A 643 -3.63 12.33 19.11
CA ARG A 643 -4.61 13.20 18.44
C ARG A 643 -5.85 13.48 19.28
N LYS A 644 -6.35 12.51 20.06
CA LYS A 644 -7.45 12.72 21.01
C LYS A 644 -7.07 13.62 22.19
N ASN A 645 -5.79 13.60 22.58
CA ASN A 645 -5.25 14.39 23.68
C ASN A 645 -4.80 15.80 23.26
N VAL A 646 -4.82 16.11 21.96
CA VAL A 646 -4.72 17.48 21.50
C VAL A 646 -6.06 18.15 21.77
N GLY A 647 -6.05 19.24 22.54
CA GLY A 647 -7.26 20.05 22.76
C GLY A 647 -7.73 20.74 21.48
N VAL A 648 -8.53 21.80 21.62
CA VAL A 648 -9.09 22.52 20.46
C VAL A 648 -7.99 23.34 19.79
N ILE A 649 -7.61 22.97 18.57
CA ILE A 649 -6.68 23.71 17.71
C ILE A 649 -7.29 23.97 16.33
N TYR A 650 -6.92 25.09 15.70
CA TYR A 650 -7.52 25.56 14.44
C TYR A 650 -7.09 24.76 13.19
N PHE A 651 -6.24 23.75 13.34
CA PHE A 651 -5.74 22.94 12.24
C PHE A 651 -5.60 21.46 12.64
N LYS A 652 -5.61 20.56 11.65
CA LYS A 652 -5.39 19.13 11.89
C LYS A 652 -3.89 18.80 11.78
N PRO A 653 -3.20 18.44 12.87
CA PRO A 653 -1.77 18.17 12.83
C PRO A 653 -1.48 16.85 12.13
N SER A 654 -0.42 16.85 11.33
CA SER A 654 0.16 15.67 10.69
C SER A 654 0.73 14.70 11.72
N ARG A 655 1.01 13.46 11.28
CA ARG A 655 1.64 12.46 12.15
C ARG A 655 2.99 12.93 12.67
N VAL A 656 3.77 13.62 11.82
CA VAL A 656 5.11 14.13 12.16
C VAL A 656 5.02 15.29 13.17
N GLU A 657 4.15 16.28 12.92
CA GLU A 657 3.93 17.40 13.87
C GLU A 657 3.51 16.89 15.26
N LEU A 658 2.59 15.91 15.32
CA LEU A 658 2.17 15.29 16.58
C LEU A 658 3.32 14.61 17.33
N VAL A 659 4.16 13.86 16.62
CA VAL A 659 5.29 13.13 17.22
C VAL A 659 6.36 14.10 17.69
N ILE A 660 6.71 15.11 16.89
CA ILE A 660 7.70 16.12 17.26
C ILE A 660 7.23 16.88 18.50
N ALA A 661 5.98 17.35 18.52
CA ALA A 661 5.44 18.08 19.67
C ALA A 661 5.41 17.21 20.93
N PHE A 662 5.02 15.95 20.81
CA PHE A 662 5.02 15.01 21.93
C PHE A 662 6.44 14.74 22.48
N LEU A 663 7.41 14.48 21.60
CA LEU A 663 8.80 14.23 22.00
C LEU A 663 9.41 15.49 22.63
N TRP A 664 9.18 16.65 22.03
CA TRP A 664 9.73 17.90 22.54
C TRP A 664 9.12 18.29 23.89
N ARG A 665 7.79 18.14 24.06
CA ARG A 665 7.13 18.27 25.37
C ARG A 665 7.76 17.36 26.41
N THR A 666 8.02 16.11 26.04
CA THR A 666 8.65 15.13 26.93
C THR A 666 10.05 15.57 27.35
N LEU A 667 10.86 16.07 26.40
CA LEU A 667 12.20 16.60 26.68
C LEU A 667 12.17 17.85 27.57
N ILE A 668 11.21 18.76 27.36
CA ILE A 668 11.01 19.94 28.21
C ILE A 668 10.66 19.50 29.63
N ASN A 669 9.74 18.55 29.80
CA ASN A 669 9.38 17.99 31.11
C ASN A 669 10.57 17.31 31.82
N ILE A 670 11.39 16.55 31.08
CA ILE A 670 12.60 15.93 31.63
C ILE A 670 13.60 17.01 32.07
N SER A 671 13.80 18.04 31.23
CA SER A 671 14.66 19.19 31.56
C SER A 671 14.17 19.91 32.82
N GLN A 672 12.85 20.12 32.95
CA GLN A 672 12.26 20.75 34.13
C GLN A 672 12.52 19.94 35.40
N ARG A 673 12.33 18.61 35.35
CA ARG A 673 12.61 17.71 36.48
C ARG A 673 14.08 17.73 36.88
N LYS A 674 14.99 17.74 35.90
CA LYS A 674 16.44 17.83 36.14
C LYS A 674 16.86 19.17 36.75
N ASN A 675 16.07 20.22 36.53
CA ASN A 675 16.35 21.58 36.99
C ASN A 675 15.51 21.99 38.22
N ASN A 676 15.20 21.03 39.11
CA ASN A 676 14.44 21.28 40.35
C ASN A 676 13.10 21.99 40.12
N GLY A 677 12.38 21.62 39.06
CA GLY A 677 11.08 22.22 38.72
C GLY A 677 11.16 23.52 37.90
N ARG A 678 12.36 24.09 37.70
CA ARG A 678 12.54 25.31 36.89
C ARG A 678 12.53 25.00 35.40
N LEU A 679 11.63 25.65 34.66
CA LEU A 679 11.63 25.63 33.21
C LEU A 679 12.75 26.53 32.68
N ARG A 680 13.58 25.99 31.79
CA ARG A 680 14.60 26.76 31.07
C ARG A 680 14.11 27.03 29.64
N PRO A 681 14.58 28.11 29.00
CA PRO A 681 14.39 28.28 27.56
C PRO A 681 14.94 27.06 26.81
N CYS A 682 14.14 26.53 25.89
CA CYS A 682 14.49 25.36 25.09
C CYS A 682 14.38 25.72 23.61
N LEU A 683 15.30 25.19 22.80
CA LEU A 683 15.32 25.38 21.35
C LEU A 683 15.08 24.04 20.67
N LEU A 684 14.16 24.01 19.71
CA LEU A 684 13.99 22.90 18.78
C LEU A 684 14.30 23.41 17.38
N SER A 685 15.28 22.81 16.71
CA SER A 685 15.47 23.03 15.28
C SER A 685 14.55 22.10 14.51
N VAL A 686 13.70 22.65 13.64
CA VAL A 686 12.82 21.87 12.77
C VAL A 686 13.30 22.04 11.32
N PRO A 687 13.83 20.98 10.69
CA PRO A 687 14.21 21.06 9.29
C PRO A 687 12.97 21.13 8.41
N VAL A 688 12.86 22.19 7.61
CA VAL A 688 11.82 22.38 6.60
C VAL A 688 12.43 22.08 5.24
N ASN A 689 12.13 20.90 4.70
CA ASN A 689 12.51 20.57 3.33
C ASN A 689 11.75 21.49 2.34
N LEU A 690 12.51 22.18 1.49
CA LEU A 690 12.05 23.13 0.46
C LEU A 690 11.78 22.45 -0.90
N CYS A 691 12.30 21.23 -1.11
CA CYS A 691 12.09 20.45 -2.32
C CYS A 691 10.59 20.19 -2.52
N GLY A 692 10.06 20.60 -3.69
CA GLY A 692 8.63 20.51 -4.02
C GLY A 692 7.70 21.53 -3.34
N LYS A 693 8.24 22.46 -2.55
CA LYS A 693 7.47 23.60 -1.98
C LYS A 693 7.75 24.93 -2.70
N ILE A 694 8.80 24.97 -3.49
CA ILE A 694 9.14 26.10 -4.37
C ILE A 694 8.85 25.63 -5.81
N ASP A 695 8.31 26.49 -6.67
CA ASP A 695 7.99 26.21 -8.09
C ASP A 695 9.27 26.05 -8.92
N PHE A 696 10.00 24.99 -8.63
CA PHE A 696 11.25 24.63 -9.26
C PHE A 696 11.19 23.16 -9.76
N PRO A 697 10.25 22.80 -10.68
CA PRO A 697 10.15 21.44 -11.21
C PRO A 697 11.45 20.94 -11.85
N LYS A 698 12.29 21.85 -12.33
CA LYS A 698 13.59 21.55 -12.92
C LYS A 698 14.58 20.93 -11.92
N TYR A 699 14.37 21.11 -10.61
CA TYR A 699 15.36 20.81 -9.56
C TYR A 699 14.94 19.67 -8.63
N GLU A 700 13.87 18.92 -8.95
CA GLU A 700 13.39 17.77 -8.17
C GLU A 700 14.41 16.61 -8.11
N ASN A 701 15.37 16.62 -9.02
CA ASN A 701 16.50 15.70 -9.06
C ASN A 701 17.83 16.36 -8.67
N SER A 702 17.82 17.60 -8.18
CA SER A 702 19.08 18.28 -7.88
C SER A 702 19.78 17.70 -6.66
N PHE A 703 21.10 17.66 -6.72
CA PHE A 703 21.96 17.29 -5.60
C PHE A 703 22.23 18.53 -4.71
N GLY A 704 22.07 18.41 -3.39
CA GLY A 704 22.38 19.49 -2.45
C GLY A 704 21.56 19.44 -1.16
N ASN A 705 21.79 20.40 -0.25
CA ASN A 705 20.98 20.56 0.95
C ASN A 705 19.77 21.49 0.68
N PHE A 706 18.55 20.92 0.72
CA PHE A 706 17.30 21.67 0.51
C PHE A 706 16.51 21.88 1.81
N ALA A 707 17.15 21.70 2.97
CA ALA A 707 16.51 21.88 4.27
C ALA A 707 16.83 23.27 4.85
N LEU A 708 15.77 24.02 5.18
CA LEU A 708 15.89 25.21 6.01
C LEU A 708 15.69 24.81 7.49
N GLU A 709 16.71 24.98 8.31
CA GLU A 709 16.61 24.77 9.76
C GLU A 709 15.86 25.93 10.41
N VAL A 710 14.63 25.67 10.86
CA VAL A 710 13.79 26.69 11.49
C VAL A 710 13.83 26.54 13.01
N PRO A 711 14.40 27.51 13.76
CA PRO A 711 14.47 27.47 15.21
C PRO A 711 13.11 27.80 15.85
N VAL A 712 12.56 26.85 16.59
CA VAL A 712 11.39 27.02 17.45
C VAL A 712 11.85 27.23 18.90
N LYS A 713 11.59 28.41 19.46
CA LYS A 713 12.00 28.78 20.82
C LYS A 713 10.82 28.59 21.78
N PHE A 714 11.01 27.76 22.80
CA PHE A 714 10.12 27.68 23.95
C PHE A 714 10.63 28.65 25.03
N ILE A 715 9.82 29.64 25.40
CA ILE A 715 10.11 30.61 26.45
C ILE A 715 9.14 30.38 27.60
N SER A 716 9.71 30.11 28.79
CA SER A 716 8.92 29.86 30.00
C SER A 716 8.09 31.08 30.36
N GLY A 717 6.77 30.91 30.50
CA GLY A 717 5.81 31.97 30.83
C GLY A 717 5.08 32.56 29.62
N GLU A 718 5.60 32.38 28.40
CA GLU A 718 4.95 32.83 27.16
C GLU A 718 4.25 31.71 26.40
N THR A 719 4.75 30.48 26.53
CA THR A 719 4.16 29.30 25.89
C THR A 719 3.64 28.32 26.94
N GLY A 720 2.40 27.86 26.77
CA GLY A 720 1.84 26.81 27.61
C GLY A 720 2.56 25.46 27.41
N MET A 721 2.45 24.57 28.41
CA MET A 721 3.10 23.26 28.41
C MET A 721 2.20 22.13 27.92
N GLU A 722 0.97 22.44 27.50
CA GLU A 722 0.10 21.44 26.92
C GLU A 722 0.52 21.10 25.49
N LEU A 723 0.18 19.89 25.07
CA LEU A 723 0.53 19.40 23.74
C LEU A 723 -0.01 20.34 22.63
N GLN A 724 -1.17 20.95 22.87
CA GLN A 724 -1.77 21.93 21.97
C GLN A 724 -0.92 23.20 21.83
N ASP A 725 -0.34 23.72 22.92
CA ASP A 725 0.40 24.98 22.93
C ASP A 725 1.72 24.83 22.17
N ILE A 726 2.37 23.68 22.36
CA ILE A 726 3.59 23.31 21.65
C ILE A 726 3.30 23.10 20.15
N LEU A 727 2.16 22.50 19.80
CA LEU A 727 1.74 22.35 18.41
C LEU A 727 1.47 23.69 17.73
N LEU A 728 0.78 24.61 18.43
CA LEU A 728 0.52 25.97 17.94
C LEU A 728 1.84 26.72 17.73
N LEU A 729 2.76 26.66 18.71
CA LEU A 729 4.08 27.27 18.59
C LEU A 729 4.87 26.75 17.38
N ILE A 730 4.92 25.43 17.20
CA ILE A 730 5.58 24.82 16.03
C ILE A 730 4.90 25.28 14.74
N LYS A 731 3.56 25.31 14.71
CA LYS A 731 2.80 25.67 13.51
C LYS A 731 3.01 27.13 13.11
N ASP A 732 2.92 28.04 14.06
CA ASP A 732 3.07 29.47 13.84
C ASP A 732 4.49 29.80 13.35
N VAL A 733 5.51 29.17 13.94
CA VAL A 733 6.90 29.35 13.49
C VAL A 733 7.10 28.79 12.08
N ILE A 734 6.60 27.59 11.78
CA ILE A 734 6.70 27.03 10.43
C ILE A 734 5.93 27.90 9.41
N GLN A 735 4.73 28.38 9.74
CA GLN A 735 3.92 29.22 8.85
C GLN A 735 4.54 30.61 8.61
N LYS A 736 5.05 31.27 9.65
CA LYS A 736 5.77 32.55 9.50
C LYS A 736 6.98 32.40 8.58
N ASN A 737 7.72 31.30 8.71
CA ASN A 737 8.86 31.01 7.84
C ASN A 737 8.44 30.52 6.45
N GLN A 738 7.24 29.95 6.29
CA GLN A 738 6.66 29.68 4.96
C GLN A 738 6.32 30.97 4.20
N CYS A 739 5.91 32.05 4.87
CA CYS A 739 5.74 33.35 4.22
C CYS A 739 7.08 33.91 3.68
N ILE A 740 8.19 33.72 4.41
CA ILE A 740 9.53 34.07 3.95
C ILE A 740 9.92 33.23 2.72
N ILE A 741 9.56 31.94 2.70
CA ILE A 741 9.75 31.06 1.52
C ILE A 741 8.92 31.54 0.31
N CYS A 742 7.75 32.16 0.54
CA CYS A 742 6.96 32.82 -0.50
C CYS A 742 7.53 34.17 -0.94
N GLU A 743 8.29 34.90 -0.12
CA GLU A 743 8.99 36.14 -0.50
C GLU A 743 10.32 35.88 -1.22
N ILE A 744 10.89 34.67 -1.10
CA ILE A 744 12.01 34.19 -1.92
C ILE A 744 11.56 33.89 -3.37
N LYS A 745 10.25 33.71 -3.63
CA LYS A 745 9.67 33.72 -4.98
C LYS A 745 9.69 35.13 -5.55
#